data_AF-A0A7S3TWN4-F1
#
_entry.id   AF-A0A7S3TWN4-F1
#
_cell.length_a   1.000
_cell.length_b   1.000
_cell.length_c   1.000
_cell.angle_alpha   90.00
_cell.angle_beta   90.00
_cell.angle_gamma   90.00
#
_symmetry.space_group_name_H-M   'P 1'
#
loop_
_entity.id
_entity.type
_entity.pdbx_description
1 polymer ?
#
loop_
_entity_poly.entity_id
_entity_poly.type
_entity_poly.pdbx_seq_one_letter_code
_entity_poly.pdbx_strand_id
1 'polypeptide(L)'
;EAGRLAGLWHAAGVLSDGLLRAQTASTLRRVYAPKVHGAWGLQLACAAAPLDACVLFSSIASLIGGGGQSNYGAANGCLDSLGVCRRQRGQAASSVQWGPWADVGMAASSSVNARIQASGMGLIGLEQGATAFRAALLPGVPAVMSLVVLSWGKFLGLMPTVPPLLEGYASRKAAPAASGGASESRVVTLEMIMESLESTIGTGVDADAPLMEAGLDSLGAVELGNQLQQESGMTLPSTLIFDYPTARQLAGYFKEEADKANGTGDAAVGDGLAPKAAVNLEAQVKAYGLSSKLPLGITKPSQLRQIAACSGDAISEVPPARWSIAGSEQLGEVIGQRVRHGGFLRDSELFDCARFSISPAEAAAMDPQQRLLMEYGYEAFHGAGLDKAALNNTVTGVFVGIAANDWQTVITASPMARSVYAATGASLSIAAGRISFVLGLQGPCCSYDTACSATLAANHAAFRALQLNECSEGLVMGVTLMMLPSVGITFATAGMLSTLGHCHTFDKRADGYARGEACCAMTLRASEGKAPALFGIAGSSVRQDGKSASLTAPNGQAQQALLRAALADASVSGKDVATVEAHGTGTPLGDPIEASSMAQTMLAGRTKEQVLALGSVKASVGHAEPAAGISGLLRLANGLVHAEAAPNAQLAIVNEHVMASLKGTPCAMPTQLAALPAAAEGEPIVGAVSSFGYSGTIVNAVLRTAAGAPPAIPPRSIKYTRKAYTWSIARFSSLAGQEAAQSAEEAPAAAAKPATYSMAWAEVSAEGVAWAEDKGALTVLLVGEAGEAAPAALSPFRLKRSEGSVGSLAEVGYLHAIVLAALTESATAAAEEGVLSTALSVLRQLAGLGGKMPPVWVCTQETQQAPAASGRVRFSHAGLWGLARTCREEVPTLKVSCVDLDPLGLRGAPLLASLIRTAVLKVPEGSVHGLRTSASSEGEVALRGDGLFVPRLVADNLEAPLRVDFDGLRSVCDAFLADKVKDFDEKALMDEAMAMEALCQQYIADAVKDTRGEQVIKWHHKLLFAWCKEQAGPAKSVTLDQVVSEFGRGPEVKLAERCGPSLRDVFVGTAAYQELLFPGGSMDMVLPVYESSIAGVFYNECVVAAVGAIVSQLPAGRKLHIVEVGAGTGGTASTVTPIVSKACAEYMFTDVSEIFLMQAQQRFAEYDF
;
A
#
# COMPACT_ATOMS: atom_id res chain seq x y z
N GLU A 1 13.57 -16.54 -21.47
CA GLU A 1 12.63 -16.47 -20.33
C GLU A 1 13.41 -16.41 -19.01
N ALA A 2 12.73 -16.43 -17.86
CA ALA A 2 13.33 -16.56 -16.52
C ALA A 2 12.47 -17.49 -15.65
N GLY A 3 13.11 -18.38 -14.88
CA GLY A 3 12.43 -19.46 -14.14
C GLY A 3 11.90 -19.10 -12.74
N ARG A 4 11.17 -20.03 -12.12
CA ARG A 4 10.65 -19.92 -10.74
C ARG A 4 11.79 -19.82 -9.72
N LEU A 5 11.63 -18.93 -8.73
CA LEU A 5 12.45 -18.89 -7.52
C LEU A 5 11.99 -19.97 -6.52
N ALA A 6 12.91 -20.84 -6.08
CA ALA A 6 12.63 -21.97 -5.19
C ALA A 6 13.08 -21.74 -3.73
N GLY A 7 14.25 -21.13 -3.51
CA GLY A 7 14.81 -20.95 -2.17
C GLY A 7 15.50 -19.60 -1.98
N LEU A 8 15.63 -19.16 -0.72
CA LEU A 8 16.17 -17.85 -0.37
C LEU A 8 17.12 -17.92 0.83
N TRP A 9 18.36 -17.46 0.66
CA TRP A 9 19.38 -17.47 1.71
C TRP A 9 19.86 -16.05 1.98
N HIS A 10 19.41 -15.47 3.10
CA HIS A 10 19.78 -14.11 3.47
C HIS A 10 21.10 -14.09 4.26
N ALA A 11 22.20 -14.21 3.52
CA ALA A 11 23.56 -14.15 4.04
C ALA A 11 24.15 -12.71 4.07
N ALA A 12 23.41 -11.71 3.61
CA ALA A 12 23.94 -10.35 3.47
C ALA A 12 24.17 -9.67 4.83
N GLY A 13 25.31 -8.99 4.96
CA GLY A 13 25.67 -8.23 6.14
C GLY A 13 26.95 -7.44 5.92
N VAL A 14 27.15 -6.42 6.76
CA VAL A 14 28.44 -5.77 6.99
C VAL A 14 28.59 -5.53 8.49
N LEU A 15 29.83 -5.31 8.94
CA LEU A 15 30.14 -4.83 10.28
C LEU A 15 30.28 -3.31 10.29
N SER A 16 29.96 -2.70 11.43
CA SER A 16 30.22 -1.28 11.72
C SER A 16 30.42 -1.14 13.22
N ASP A 17 31.41 -1.87 13.72
CA ASP A 17 31.70 -2.03 15.15
C ASP A 17 32.21 -0.73 15.79
N GLY A 18 31.83 -0.53 17.03
CA GLY A 18 32.11 0.66 17.83
C GLY A 18 31.35 0.59 19.16
N LEU A 19 31.93 1.12 20.23
CA LEU A 19 31.26 1.23 21.53
C LEU A 19 29.95 2.02 21.42
N LEU A 20 29.00 1.72 22.30
CA LEU A 20 27.69 2.37 22.41
C LEU A 20 27.78 3.90 22.20
N ARG A 21 28.67 4.60 22.94
CA ARG A 21 28.89 6.06 22.82
C ARG A 21 29.25 6.56 21.42
N ALA A 22 29.92 5.74 20.61
CA ALA A 22 30.38 6.05 19.26
C ALA A 22 29.44 5.51 18.16
N GLN A 23 28.54 4.59 18.49
CA GLN A 23 27.50 4.13 17.57
C GLN A 23 26.51 5.26 17.30
N THR A 24 26.28 5.59 16.04
CA THR A 24 25.36 6.62 15.59
C THR A 24 24.14 5.99 14.92
N ALA A 25 23.16 6.82 14.56
CA ALA A 25 22.14 6.41 13.60
C ALA A 25 22.80 5.83 12.32
N SER A 26 23.82 6.49 11.75
CA SER A 26 24.48 6.05 10.52
C SER A 26 25.27 4.75 10.62
N THR A 27 25.97 4.46 11.73
CA THR A 27 26.62 3.15 11.92
C THR A 27 25.59 2.04 12.19
N LEU A 28 24.44 2.38 12.78
CA LEU A 28 23.32 1.46 12.91
C LEU A 28 22.69 1.18 11.53
N ARG A 29 22.35 2.21 10.74
CA ARG A 29 21.87 2.10 9.34
C ARG A 29 22.80 1.23 8.49
N ARG A 30 24.11 1.42 8.61
CA ARG A 30 25.12 0.68 7.84
C ARG A 30 25.02 -0.84 8.03
N VAL A 31 24.72 -1.30 9.24
CA VAL A 31 24.53 -2.73 9.54
C VAL A 31 23.09 -3.17 9.26
N TYR A 32 22.11 -2.31 9.54
CA TYR A 32 20.69 -2.56 9.29
C TYR A 32 20.35 -2.70 7.80
N ALA A 33 20.99 -1.93 6.92
CA ALA A 33 20.72 -1.93 5.48
C ALA A 33 20.88 -3.34 4.85
N PRO A 34 22.04 -4.01 4.92
CA PRO A 34 22.17 -5.35 4.35
C PRO A 34 21.47 -6.43 5.19
N LYS A 35 21.45 -6.35 6.53
CA LYS A 35 20.81 -7.39 7.36
C LYS A 35 19.30 -7.24 7.43
N VAL A 36 18.81 -6.16 8.01
CA VAL A 36 17.38 -6.02 8.40
C VAL A 36 16.53 -5.53 7.23
N HIS A 37 16.94 -4.44 6.56
CA HIS A 37 16.24 -3.97 5.35
C HIS A 37 16.42 -4.93 4.18
N GLY A 38 17.58 -5.60 4.06
CA GLY A 38 17.78 -6.69 3.10
C GLY A 38 16.80 -7.84 3.31
N ALA A 39 16.73 -8.41 4.52
CA ALA A 39 15.78 -9.48 4.83
C ALA A 39 14.32 -9.05 4.66
N TRP A 40 14.00 -7.78 4.97
CA TRP A 40 12.65 -7.24 4.81
C TRP A 40 12.28 -6.92 3.36
N GLY A 41 13.24 -6.47 2.55
CA GLY A 41 13.07 -6.30 1.10
C GLY A 41 12.84 -7.65 0.42
N LEU A 42 13.59 -8.69 0.82
CA LEU A 42 13.36 -10.07 0.39
C LEU A 42 12.03 -10.63 0.89
N GLN A 43 11.62 -10.33 2.14
CA GLN A 43 10.29 -10.66 2.67
C GLN A 43 9.15 -10.02 1.87
N LEU A 44 9.31 -8.77 1.42
CA LEU A 44 8.32 -8.07 0.61
C LEU A 44 8.29 -8.59 -0.84
N ALA A 45 9.45 -8.71 -1.48
CA ALA A 45 9.56 -9.21 -2.86
C ALA A 45 9.08 -10.67 -3.00
N CYS A 46 9.35 -11.50 -1.99
CA CYS A 46 8.93 -12.90 -1.94
C CYS A 46 7.66 -13.12 -1.09
N ALA A 47 6.88 -12.07 -0.78
CA ALA A 47 5.74 -12.17 0.13
C ALA A 47 4.67 -13.17 -0.33
N ALA A 48 4.48 -13.29 -1.65
CA ALA A 48 3.55 -14.20 -2.31
C ALA A 48 4.28 -15.29 -3.16
N ALA A 49 5.59 -15.48 -2.97
CA ALA A 49 6.37 -16.47 -3.70
C ALA A 49 6.38 -17.83 -2.96
N PRO A 50 6.09 -18.97 -3.64
CA PRO A 50 6.16 -20.29 -3.05
C PRO A 50 7.62 -20.75 -2.91
N LEU A 51 8.25 -20.33 -1.81
CA LEU A 51 9.61 -20.72 -1.43
C LEU A 51 9.61 -22.01 -0.60
N ASP A 52 10.39 -22.98 -1.05
CA ASP A 52 10.56 -24.28 -0.40
C ASP A 52 11.48 -24.17 0.84
N ALA A 53 12.41 -23.21 0.84
CA ALA A 53 13.26 -22.89 2.00
C ALA A 53 13.62 -21.39 2.09
N CYS A 54 13.73 -20.88 3.32
CA CYS A 54 14.27 -19.55 3.61
C CYS A 54 15.19 -19.62 4.83
N VAL A 55 16.46 -19.22 4.70
CA VAL A 55 17.43 -19.22 5.82
C VAL A 55 17.97 -17.82 6.05
N LEU A 56 17.82 -17.33 7.29
CA LEU A 56 18.30 -16.02 7.72
C LEU A 56 19.61 -16.21 8.50
N PHE A 57 20.71 -15.62 8.02
CA PHE A 57 22.00 -15.70 8.72
C PHE A 57 22.02 -14.64 9.82
N SER A 58 21.47 -15.00 10.97
CA SER A 58 21.59 -14.25 12.23
C SER A 58 22.99 -14.42 12.83
N SER A 59 23.21 -13.96 14.06
CA SER A 59 24.47 -14.15 14.78
C SER A 59 24.25 -14.25 16.28
N ILE A 60 25.13 -15.00 16.95
CA ILE A 60 25.12 -15.21 18.40
C ILE A 60 25.05 -13.90 19.20
N ALA A 61 25.54 -12.77 18.64
CA ALA A 61 25.42 -11.44 19.21
C ALA A 61 23.97 -10.97 19.51
N SER A 62 22.93 -11.55 18.89
CA SER A 62 21.53 -11.26 19.28
C SER A 62 21.12 -11.92 20.59
N LEU A 63 21.62 -13.13 20.87
CA LEU A 63 21.32 -13.93 22.05
C LEU A 63 22.05 -13.42 23.29
N ILE A 64 23.35 -13.13 23.17
CA ILE A 64 24.24 -12.80 24.31
C ILE A 64 24.63 -11.32 24.36
N GLY A 65 24.46 -10.57 23.26
CA GLY A 65 25.10 -9.26 23.07
C GLY A 65 26.55 -9.40 22.62
N GLY A 66 27.22 -8.26 22.39
CA GLY A 66 28.65 -8.24 22.12
C GLY A 66 29.25 -6.84 22.22
N GLY A 67 30.21 -6.64 23.12
CA GLY A 67 30.82 -5.32 23.36
C GLY A 67 31.42 -4.66 22.11
N GLY A 68 30.80 -3.57 21.65
CA GLY A 68 31.11 -2.85 20.43
C GLY A 68 30.24 -3.23 19.22
N GLN A 69 29.24 -4.09 19.39
CA GLN A 69 28.40 -4.66 18.33
C GLN A 69 26.90 -4.43 18.59
N SER A 70 26.52 -3.34 19.26
CA SER A 70 25.12 -3.09 19.66
C SER A 70 24.16 -2.97 18.46
N ASN A 71 24.61 -2.38 17.35
CA ASN A 71 23.91 -2.36 16.07
C ASN A 71 23.80 -3.77 15.44
N TYR A 72 24.84 -4.59 15.53
CA TYR A 72 24.88 -5.93 14.95
C TYR A 72 24.05 -6.94 15.78
N GLY A 73 24.15 -6.93 17.10
CA GLY A 73 23.29 -7.72 17.99
C GLY A 73 21.81 -7.39 17.82
N ALA A 74 21.47 -6.10 17.72
CA ALA A 74 20.12 -5.65 17.40
C ALA A 74 19.65 -6.13 16.01
N ALA A 75 20.47 -5.96 14.96
CA ALA A 75 20.12 -6.35 13.59
C ALA A 75 19.85 -7.86 13.46
N ASN A 76 20.62 -8.68 14.15
CA ASN A 76 20.42 -10.13 14.18
C ASN A 76 19.19 -10.52 15.04
N GLY A 77 18.86 -9.77 16.09
CA GLY A 77 17.62 -9.95 16.86
C GLY A 77 16.36 -9.75 16.01
N CYS A 78 16.37 -8.78 15.09
CA CYS A 78 15.30 -8.61 14.11
C CYS A 78 15.17 -9.84 13.16
N LEU A 79 16.29 -10.45 12.74
CA LEU A 79 16.27 -11.67 11.90
C LEU A 79 15.66 -12.86 12.64
N ASP A 80 15.95 -12.99 13.94
CA ASP A 80 15.41 -14.05 14.79
C ASP A 80 13.88 -13.97 14.88
N SER A 81 13.33 -12.81 15.26
CA SER A 81 11.86 -12.63 15.27
C SER A 81 11.25 -12.66 13.87
N LEU A 82 11.97 -12.30 12.79
CA LEU A 82 11.46 -12.48 11.42
C LEU A 82 11.26 -13.96 11.08
N GLY A 83 12.17 -14.84 11.52
CA GLY A 83 12.03 -16.28 11.41
C GLY A 83 10.74 -16.78 12.07
N VAL A 84 10.47 -16.34 13.31
CA VAL A 84 9.23 -16.67 14.04
C VAL A 84 8.00 -16.14 13.31
N CYS A 85 8.01 -14.86 12.89
CA CYS A 85 6.89 -14.24 12.17
C CYS A 85 6.58 -14.87 10.82
N ARG A 86 7.57 -15.44 10.12
CA ARG A 86 7.36 -16.20 8.88
C ARG A 86 6.72 -17.55 9.17
N ARG A 87 7.27 -18.32 10.13
CA ARG A 87 6.74 -19.65 10.51
C ARG A 87 5.30 -19.57 11.03
N GLN A 88 4.95 -18.54 11.81
CA GLN A 88 3.57 -18.29 12.25
C GLN A 88 2.59 -17.91 11.12
N ARG A 89 3.09 -17.46 9.97
CA ARG A 89 2.29 -17.18 8.76
C ARG A 89 2.30 -18.34 7.75
N GLY A 90 2.71 -19.54 8.17
CA GLY A 90 2.84 -20.71 7.31
C GLY A 90 3.98 -20.62 6.28
N GLN A 91 4.86 -19.61 6.37
CA GLN A 91 5.96 -19.43 5.43
C GLN A 91 7.21 -20.16 5.93
N ALA A 92 7.95 -20.82 5.03
CA ALA A 92 9.27 -21.38 5.34
C ALA A 92 10.22 -20.27 5.85
N ALA A 93 10.90 -20.53 6.97
CA ALA A 93 11.96 -19.71 7.56
C ALA A 93 12.70 -20.41 8.71
N SER A 94 14.03 -20.24 8.74
CA SER A 94 14.92 -20.64 9.84
C SER A 94 15.93 -19.53 10.10
N SER A 95 15.97 -18.95 11.31
CA SER A 95 17.01 -18.00 11.71
C SER A 95 18.15 -18.69 12.44
N VAL A 96 19.38 -18.58 11.92
CA VAL A 96 20.55 -19.26 12.47
C VAL A 96 21.52 -18.24 13.07
N GLN A 97 21.63 -18.24 14.40
CA GLN A 97 22.54 -17.37 15.16
C GLN A 97 23.98 -17.91 15.10
N TRP A 98 24.69 -17.57 14.03
CA TRP A 98 26.08 -17.99 13.82
C TRP A 98 27.08 -17.31 14.77
N GLY A 99 28.03 -18.10 15.25
CA GLY A 99 29.33 -17.63 15.75
C GLY A 99 30.26 -17.12 14.63
N PRO A 100 31.48 -16.70 14.97
CA PRO A 100 32.48 -16.25 14.01
C PRO A 100 33.00 -17.41 13.14
N TRP A 101 33.29 -17.16 11.86
CA TRP A 101 33.80 -18.16 10.91
C TRP A 101 35.32 -18.02 10.72
N ALA A 102 35.97 -19.12 10.36
CA ALA A 102 37.42 -19.19 10.13
C ALA A 102 37.85 -18.67 8.74
N ASP A 103 39.11 -18.22 8.67
CA ASP A 103 39.95 -17.98 7.48
C ASP A 103 39.50 -16.96 6.41
N VAL A 104 38.20 -16.82 6.11
CA VAL A 104 37.67 -15.94 5.05
C VAL A 104 36.39 -15.23 5.50
N GLY A 105 36.22 -13.97 5.10
CA GLY A 105 34.99 -13.19 5.31
C GLY A 105 35.11 -12.08 6.37
N MET A 106 33.97 -11.59 6.87
CA MET A 106 33.88 -10.37 7.69
C MET A 106 34.69 -10.40 9.00
N ALA A 107 35.03 -11.58 9.53
CA ALA A 107 35.82 -11.72 10.75
C ALA A 107 37.33 -11.98 10.50
N ALA A 108 37.75 -12.19 9.25
CA ALA A 108 39.06 -12.76 8.92
C ALA A 108 40.27 -11.82 9.12
N SER A 109 40.08 -10.56 9.54
CA SER A 109 41.20 -9.67 9.85
C SER A 109 41.89 -10.08 11.15
N SER A 110 43.23 -10.09 11.14
CA SER A 110 44.06 -10.63 12.23
C SER A 110 43.83 -9.93 13.58
N SER A 111 43.50 -8.64 13.58
CA SER A 111 43.16 -7.86 14.77
C SER A 111 41.78 -8.21 15.36
N VAL A 112 40.79 -8.57 14.52
CA VAL A 112 39.45 -8.97 14.96
C VAL A 112 39.50 -10.39 15.55
N ASN A 113 40.18 -11.32 14.89
CA ASN A 113 40.36 -12.69 15.38
C ASN A 113 40.97 -12.73 16.80
N ALA A 114 41.99 -11.93 17.09
CA ALA A 114 42.60 -11.85 18.42
C ALA A 114 41.60 -11.37 19.51
N ARG A 115 40.76 -10.38 19.19
CA ARG A 115 39.74 -9.83 20.11
C ARG A 115 38.60 -10.82 20.39
N ILE A 116 38.20 -11.61 19.39
CA ILE A 116 37.15 -12.63 19.49
C ILE A 116 37.65 -13.89 20.23
N GLN A 117 38.87 -14.34 19.96
CA GLN A 117 39.48 -15.47 20.69
C GLN A 117 39.84 -15.11 22.14
N ALA A 118 40.00 -13.82 22.47
CA ALA A 118 40.08 -13.36 23.85
C ALA A 118 38.74 -13.57 24.59
N SER A 119 37.60 -13.24 23.95
CA SER A 119 36.25 -13.42 24.52
C SER A 119 35.68 -14.84 24.42
N GLY A 120 36.44 -15.80 23.88
CA GLY A 120 36.13 -17.23 24.00
C GLY A 120 35.24 -17.82 22.95
N MET A 121 34.81 -17.04 21.98
CA MET A 121 34.25 -17.59 20.76
C MET A 121 35.38 -18.18 19.92
N GLY A 122 35.29 -19.48 19.67
CA GLY A 122 36.10 -20.19 18.68
C GLY A 122 35.52 -19.98 17.28
N LEU A 123 36.36 -20.21 16.26
CA LEU A 123 35.97 -20.02 14.86
C LEU A 123 35.31 -21.29 14.31
N ILE A 124 34.23 -21.11 13.53
CA ILE A 124 33.49 -22.16 12.84
C ILE A 124 34.21 -22.50 11.53
N GLY A 125 34.50 -23.79 11.32
CA GLY A 125 35.06 -24.30 10.06
C GLY A 125 33.98 -24.57 8.99
N LEU A 126 34.37 -24.55 7.71
CA LEU A 126 33.44 -24.70 6.58
C LEU A 126 32.59 -25.98 6.64
N GLU A 127 33.16 -27.12 7.05
CA GLU A 127 32.45 -28.40 7.17
C GLU A 127 31.37 -28.37 8.28
N GLN A 128 31.69 -27.76 9.42
CA GLN A 128 30.75 -27.55 10.52
C GLN A 128 29.62 -26.62 10.07
N GLY A 129 29.95 -25.52 9.40
CA GLY A 129 29.01 -24.58 8.82
C GLY A 129 28.08 -25.21 7.77
N ALA A 130 28.62 -26.00 6.84
CA ALA A 130 27.84 -26.66 5.78
C ALA A 130 26.93 -27.79 6.31
N THR A 131 27.30 -28.42 7.43
CA THR A 131 26.46 -29.44 8.09
C THR A 131 25.33 -28.79 8.88
N ALA A 132 25.66 -27.75 9.65
CA ALA A 132 24.68 -26.90 10.32
C ALA A 132 23.68 -26.24 9.35
N PHE A 133 24.15 -25.76 8.21
CA PHE A 133 23.31 -25.14 7.19
C PHE A 133 22.32 -26.12 6.56
N ARG A 134 22.75 -27.37 6.28
CA ARG A 134 21.85 -28.43 5.79
C ARG A 134 20.74 -28.76 6.78
N ALA A 135 21.02 -28.77 8.09
CA ALA A 135 20.00 -28.97 9.12
C ALA A 135 18.94 -27.85 9.10
N ALA A 136 19.34 -26.60 8.89
CA ALA A 136 18.43 -25.45 8.85
C ALA A 136 17.48 -25.41 7.62
N LEU A 137 17.65 -26.32 6.65
CA LEU A 137 16.79 -26.45 5.46
C LEU A 137 15.68 -27.51 5.61
N LEU A 138 15.66 -28.28 6.70
CA LEU A 138 14.69 -29.36 6.89
C LEU A 138 13.31 -28.85 7.33
N PRO A 139 12.20 -29.49 6.92
CA PRO A 139 10.89 -29.27 7.52
C PRO A 139 10.90 -29.50 9.04
N GLY A 140 9.98 -28.84 9.76
CA GLY A 140 9.80 -29.05 11.20
C GLY A 140 10.79 -28.33 12.14
N VAL A 141 11.91 -27.77 11.65
CA VAL A 141 12.91 -27.12 12.54
C VAL A 141 12.36 -25.89 13.29
N PRO A 142 12.92 -25.56 14.48
CA PRO A 142 12.60 -24.34 15.21
C PRO A 142 12.90 -23.07 14.39
N ALA A 143 12.10 -22.03 14.61
CA ALA A 143 12.23 -20.76 13.88
C ALA A 143 13.54 -20.00 14.17
N VAL A 144 14.18 -20.26 15.30
CA VAL A 144 15.47 -19.69 15.73
C VAL A 144 16.34 -20.79 16.33
N MET A 145 17.62 -20.85 15.96
CA MET A 145 18.60 -21.80 16.50
C MET A 145 20.00 -21.17 16.60
N SER A 146 20.82 -21.63 17.55
CA SER A 146 22.14 -21.05 17.84
C SER A 146 23.29 -22.02 17.53
N LEU A 147 24.32 -21.52 16.83
CA LEU A 147 25.45 -22.33 16.35
C LEU A 147 26.76 -21.55 16.54
N VAL A 148 27.44 -21.84 17.66
CA VAL A 148 28.68 -21.16 18.07
C VAL A 148 29.66 -22.15 18.70
N VAL A 149 30.94 -22.05 18.34
CA VAL A 149 32.01 -22.77 19.04
C VAL A 149 32.42 -21.93 20.24
N LEU A 150 32.31 -22.47 21.46
CA LEU A 150 32.66 -21.74 22.68
C LEU A 150 33.78 -22.45 23.44
N SER A 151 34.92 -21.75 23.55
CA SER A 151 35.76 -21.89 24.73
C SER A 151 35.00 -21.28 25.89
N TRP A 152 34.12 -22.10 26.46
CA TRP A 152 33.39 -21.85 27.69
C TRP A 152 34.29 -21.19 28.74
N GLY A 153 35.46 -21.77 29.05
CA GLY A 153 36.53 -21.18 29.90
C GLY A 153 37.26 -19.91 29.39
N LYS A 154 36.71 -19.24 28.36
CA LYS A 154 36.98 -17.84 28.00
C LYS A 154 35.70 -16.97 27.94
N PHE A 155 34.51 -17.56 27.89
CA PHE A 155 33.28 -16.86 27.53
C PHE A 155 32.60 -16.08 28.68
N LEU A 156 32.05 -16.74 29.73
CA LEU A 156 31.15 -16.06 30.69
C LEU A 156 31.78 -15.37 31.92
N GLY A 157 33.07 -15.51 32.21
CA GLY A 157 33.80 -14.82 33.30
C GLY A 157 34.07 -13.35 33.01
N LEU A 158 33.30 -12.85 32.06
CA LEU A 158 33.13 -11.49 31.57
C LEU A 158 31.75 -10.96 31.83
N MET A 159 30.78 -11.86 31.95
CA MET A 159 29.42 -11.49 32.27
C MET A 159 29.44 -11.13 33.76
N PRO A 160 29.05 -9.89 34.13
CA PRO A 160 29.08 -9.45 35.53
C PRO A 160 28.25 -10.35 36.45
N THR A 161 27.25 -11.02 35.86
CA THR A 161 26.47 -12.13 36.41
C THR A 161 26.23 -13.13 35.27
N VAL A 162 26.31 -14.44 35.57
CA VAL A 162 26.04 -15.48 34.57
C VAL A 162 24.55 -15.85 34.59
N PRO A 163 23.85 -15.88 33.44
CA PRO A 163 22.46 -16.35 33.38
C PRO A 163 22.32 -17.81 33.82
N PRO A 164 21.25 -18.22 34.54
CA PRO A 164 21.07 -19.62 34.97
C PRO A 164 21.08 -20.67 33.85
N LEU A 165 20.66 -20.28 32.64
CA LEU A 165 20.76 -21.11 31.42
C LEU A 165 22.22 -21.44 31.03
N LEU A 166 23.17 -20.66 31.52
CA LEU A 166 24.57 -20.64 31.10
C LEU A 166 25.55 -20.83 32.28
N GLU A 167 25.12 -21.13 33.50
CA GLU A 167 25.99 -21.17 34.71
C GLU A 167 27.21 -22.13 34.67
N GLY A 168 27.45 -22.86 33.58
CA GLY A 168 28.59 -23.77 33.42
C GLY A 168 29.99 -23.26 32.92
N TYR A 169 30.33 -21.96 32.61
CA TYR A 169 31.40 -21.64 31.58
C TYR A 169 32.19 -20.21 31.47
N ALA A 170 33.45 -19.86 31.88
CA ALA A 170 33.95 -18.41 32.00
C ALA A 170 35.34 -17.73 31.42
N SER A 171 35.51 -16.44 30.82
CA SER A 171 36.66 -15.36 31.01
C SER A 171 37.04 -13.87 30.34
N ARG A 172 37.27 -13.35 29.05
CA ARG A 172 38.12 -12.02 28.69
C ARG A 172 37.79 -10.89 27.51
N LYS A 173 38.09 -9.50 27.49
CA LYS A 173 37.63 -8.32 26.52
C LYS A 173 38.42 -6.89 26.30
N ALA A 174 38.09 -5.87 25.35
CA ALA A 174 38.73 -4.44 25.06
C ALA A 174 38.06 -3.29 24.04
N ALA A 175 38.45 -1.93 23.91
CA ALA A 175 37.82 -0.75 23.03
C ALA A 175 38.45 0.79 22.73
N PRO A 176 37.90 1.82 21.91
CA PRO A 176 38.48 3.17 21.29
C PRO A 176 37.73 4.68 21.18
N ALA A 177 38.17 5.81 20.43
CA ALA A 177 37.58 7.28 20.22
C ALA A 177 37.90 8.37 18.97
N ALA A 178 37.91 9.80 19.04
CA ALA A 178 37.56 10.98 18.01
C ALA A 178 38.23 12.50 18.10
N SER A 179 38.05 13.79 17.48
CA SER A 179 37.48 14.65 16.25
C SER A 179 37.49 16.33 16.24
N GLY A 180 37.49 17.23 15.13
CA GLY A 180 37.27 18.83 14.98
C GLY A 180 37.70 19.68 13.62
N GLY A 181 37.61 21.02 13.10
CA GLY A 181 37.04 22.52 13.13
C GLY A 181 37.79 23.64 12.13
N ALA A 182 37.65 24.99 11.67
CA ALA A 182 36.83 26.34 11.43
C ALA A 182 37.62 27.50 10.50
N SER A 183 37.46 28.83 9.99
CA SER A 183 36.66 30.21 9.78
C SER A 183 37.27 31.23 8.60
N GLU A 184 37.13 32.58 8.12
CA GLU A 184 36.46 34.02 8.25
C GLU A 184 36.80 35.24 7.13
N SER A 185 36.08 36.44 6.82
CA SER A 185 36.20 37.44 5.56
C SER A 185 36.10 39.11 5.38
N ARG A 186 35.89 39.80 4.14
CA ARG A 186 35.85 41.33 3.69
C ARG A 186 35.22 41.90 2.28
N VAL A 187 35.18 43.26 2.00
CA VAL A 187 34.63 44.17 0.85
C VAL A 187 34.42 43.60 -0.57
N VAL A 188 33.40 44.03 -1.35
CA VAL A 188 32.60 43.14 -2.23
C VAL A 188 32.32 43.57 -3.71
N THR A 189 33.23 43.29 -4.66
CA THR A 189 32.94 43.10 -6.13
C THR A 189 32.38 41.69 -6.41
N LEU A 190 32.21 41.18 -7.64
CA LEU A 190 31.88 39.75 -7.79
C LEU A 190 33.02 38.86 -7.26
N GLU A 191 34.28 39.13 -7.63
CA GLU A 191 35.43 38.41 -7.10
C GLU A 191 35.48 38.48 -5.58
N MET A 192 35.21 39.65 -5.00
CA MET A 192 35.32 39.81 -3.55
C MET A 192 34.03 39.43 -2.78
N ILE A 193 32.86 39.33 -3.43
CA ILE A 193 31.67 38.61 -2.95
C ILE A 193 31.99 37.12 -2.88
N MET A 194 32.71 36.61 -3.86
CA MET A 194 33.19 35.23 -3.85
C MET A 194 34.23 35.04 -2.74
N GLU A 195 35.19 35.96 -2.52
CA GLU A 195 36.09 35.92 -1.33
C GLU A 195 35.29 36.00 0.00
N SER A 196 34.29 36.90 0.08
CA SER A 196 33.39 37.05 1.24
C SER A 196 32.60 35.79 1.57
N LEU A 197 32.05 35.14 0.54
CA LEU A 197 31.32 33.87 0.69
C LEU A 197 32.28 32.71 0.96
N GLU A 198 33.40 32.59 0.25
CA GLU A 198 34.37 31.49 0.41
C GLU A 198 34.89 31.36 1.83
N SER A 199 35.05 32.46 2.55
CA SER A 199 35.58 32.42 3.92
C SER A 199 34.50 32.56 5.01
N THR A 200 33.26 32.88 4.64
CA THR A 200 32.09 32.70 5.51
C THR A 200 31.53 31.27 5.44
N ILE A 201 31.71 30.57 4.31
CA ILE A 201 31.13 29.25 4.01
C ILE A 201 32.20 28.14 3.95
N GLY A 202 33.43 28.45 3.54
CA GLY A 202 34.61 27.55 3.60
C GLY A 202 34.97 26.81 2.30
N THR A 203 34.22 26.98 1.21
CA THR A 203 34.49 26.35 -0.10
C THR A 203 33.99 27.23 -1.25
N GLY A 204 34.67 27.18 -2.40
CA GLY A 204 34.28 27.88 -3.63
C GLY A 204 32.81 27.69 -4.01
N VAL A 205 32.07 28.80 -4.01
CA VAL A 205 30.63 28.87 -4.31
C VAL A 205 30.42 29.13 -5.80
N ASP A 206 29.36 28.58 -6.40
CA ASP A 206 28.96 28.96 -7.76
C ASP A 206 28.18 30.29 -7.73
N ALA A 207 28.60 31.26 -8.55
CA ALA A 207 28.09 32.62 -8.52
C ALA A 207 26.58 32.74 -8.87
N ASP A 208 26.02 31.73 -9.55
CA ASP A 208 24.62 31.66 -9.96
C ASP A 208 23.75 30.77 -9.05
N ALA A 209 24.31 30.19 -7.98
CA ALA A 209 23.56 29.38 -7.02
C ALA A 209 22.90 30.22 -5.90
N PRO A 210 21.75 29.78 -5.32
CA PRO A 210 21.12 30.49 -4.21
C PRO A 210 21.98 30.45 -2.93
N LEU A 211 22.25 31.62 -2.34
CA LEU A 211 23.16 31.78 -1.19
C LEU A 211 22.67 31.02 0.06
N MET A 212 21.36 30.90 0.24
CA MET A 212 20.74 30.11 1.31
C MET A 212 20.94 28.59 1.12
N GLU A 213 20.99 28.11 -0.12
CA GLU A 213 21.27 26.70 -0.44
C GLU A 213 22.77 26.39 -0.41
N ALA A 214 23.61 27.40 -0.68
CA ALA A 214 25.05 27.35 -0.45
C ALA A 214 25.44 27.35 1.05
N GLY A 215 24.48 27.59 1.96
CA GLY A 215 24.65 27.40 3.40
C GLY A 215 24.50 28.65 4.28
N LEU A 216 24.16 29.80 3.71
CA LEU A 216 23.93 31.03 4.48
C LEU A 216 22.58 30.97 5.23
N ASP A 217 22.58 31.23 6.54
CA ASP A 217 21.36 31.17 7.37
C ASP A 217 20.82 32.57 7.79
N SER A 218 19.73 32.60 8.56
CA SER A 218 19.07 33.84 8.97
C SER A 218 19.89 34.74 9.92
N LEU A 219 21.01 34.26 10.49
CA LEU A 219 21.97 35.09 11.21
C LEU A 219 23.11 35.51 10.27
N GLY A 220 23.64 34.56 9.49
CA GLY A 220 24.69 34.79 8.51
C GLY A 220 24.30 35.80 7.42
N ALA A 221 23.02 35.85 7.02
CA ALA A 221 22.50 36.88 6.11
C ALA A 221 22.53 38.29 6.74
N VAL A 222 22.36 38.42 8.06
CA VAL A 222 22.44 39.70 8.75
C VAL A 222 23.90 40.12 8.95
N GLU A 223 24.80 39.17 9.28
CA GLU A 223 26.24 39.47 9.39
C GLU A 223 26.88 39.79 8.03
N LEU A 224 26.61 39.01 6.98
CA LEU A 224 27.06 39.30 5.62
C LEU A 224 26.48 40.63 5.12
N GLY A 225 25.20 40.91 5.40
CA GLY A 225 24.57 42.20 5.10
C GLY A 225 25.23 43.39 5.82
N ASN A 226 25.65 43.20 7.07
CA ASN A 226 26.40 44.21 7.83
C ASN A 226 27.85 44.39 7.33
N GLN A 227 28.52 43.32 6.87
CA GLN A 227 29.82 43.40 6.19
C GLN A 227 29.67 44.17 4.87
N LEU A 228 28.82 43.70 3.95
CA LEU A 228 28.42 44.38 2.71
C LEU A 228 28.15 45.88 2.92
N GLN A 229 27.46 46.24 4.01
CA GLN A 229 27.15 47.62 4.37
C GLN A 229 28.36 48.42 4.91
N GLN A 230 29.15 47.88 5.84
CA GLN A 230 30.39 48.55 6.31
C GLN A 230 31.38 48.81 5.18
N GLU A 231 31.33 47.96 4.16
CA GLU A 231 32.36 47.83 3.14
C GLU A 231 32.04 48.57 1.84
N SER A 232 30.79 48.50 1.37
CA SER A 232 30.30 49.31 0.25
C SER A 232 30.01 50.76 0.66
N GLY A 233 29.80 51.02 1.96
CA GLY A 233 29.41 52.33 2.48
C GLY A 233 27.97 52.75 2.14
N MET A 234 27.13 51.84 1.64
CA MET A 234 25.75 52.12 1.23
C MET A 234 24.71 51.76 2.31
N THR A 235 23.62 52.52 2.36
CA THR A 235 22.45 52.23 3.21
C THR A 235 21.55 51.20 2.53
N LEU A 236 21.76 49.92 2.83
CA LEU A 236 21.08 48.79 2.20
C LEU A 236 19.76 48.43 2.91
N PRO A 237 18.71 47.97 2.19
CA PRO A 237 17.51 47.42 2.79
C PRO A 237 17.79 46.12 3.56
N SER A 238 17.11 45.90 4.69
CA SER A 238 17.26 44.67 5.50
C SER A 238 16.68 43.40 4.84
N THR A 239 16.14 43.50 3.62
CA THR A 239 15.61 42.38 2.83
C THR A 239 16.55 41.96 1.69
N LEU A 240 17.63 42.70 1.43
CA LEU A 240 18.37 42.64 0.15
C LEU A 240 18.83 41.22 -0.27
N ILE A 241 19.30 40.40 0.67
CA ILE A 241 19.81 39.05 0.39
C ILE A 241 18.67 38.05 0.06
N PHE A 242 17.42 38.37 0.44
CA PHE A 242 16.23 37.62 0.03
C PHE A 242 15.69 38.10 -1.33
N ASP A 243 15.84 39.39 -1.63
CA ASP A 243 15.40 40.00 -2.89
C ASP A 243 16.35 39.67 -4.06
N TYR A 244 17.66 39.49 -3.78
CA TYR A 244 18.71 39.17 -4.76
C TYR A 244 19.49 37.91 -4.31
N PRO A 245 18.93 36.70 -4.47
CA PRO A 245 19.38 35.50 -3.78
C PRO A 245 20.67 34.82 -4.29
N THR A 246 21.37 35.35 -5.30
CA THR A 246 22.65 34.79 -5.81
C THR A 246 23.78 35.83 -5.80
N ALA A 247 25.04 35.39 -5.76
CA ALA A 247 26.20 36.28 -5.79
C ALA A 247 26.24 37.16 -7.05
N ARG A 248 25.88 36.61 -8.21
CA ARG A 248 25.77 37.37 -9.47
C ARG A 248 24.60 38.36 -9.45
N GLN A 249 23.50 38.05 -8.77
CA GLN A 249 22.37 38.97 -8.61
C GLN A 249 22.68 40.10 -7.62
N LEU A 250 23.39 39.85 -6.52
CA LEU A 250 23.91 40.91 -5.65
C LEU A 250 24.89 41.82 -6.41
N ALA A 251 25.88 41.25 -7.11
CA ALA A 251 26.79 42.02 -7.97
C ALA A 251 26.02 42.82 -9.05
N GLY A 252 24.94 42.25 -9.59
CA GLY A 252 24.01 42.92 -10.50
C GLY A 252 23.28 44.09 -9.84
N TYR A 253 22.81 43.96 -8.60
CA TYR A 253 22.14 45.02 -7.84
C TYR A 253 23.10 46.19 -7.52
N PHE A 254 24.28 45.91 -6.96
CA PHE A 254 25.27 46.97 -6.68
C PHE A 254 25.73 47.69 -7.96
N LYS A 255 25.79 46.95 -9.08
CA LYS A 255 26.04 47.55 -10.39
C LYS A 255 24.86 48.37 -10.90
N GLU A 256 23.62 47.88 -10.80
CA GLU A 256 22.43 48.62 -11.21
C GLU A 256 22.26 49.92 -10.43
N GLU A 257 22.48 49.94 -9.12
CA GLU A 257 22.40 51.18 -8.34
C GLU A 257 23.55 52.16 -8.68
N ALA A 258 24.74 51.65 -9.02
CA ALA A 258 25.83 52.47 -9.55
C ALA A 258 25.55 53.00 -10.97
N ASP A 259 24.89 52.22 -11.84
CA ASP A 259 24.54 52.61 -13.21
C ASP A 259 23.32 53.56 -13.24
N LYS A 260 22.33 53.37 -12.35
CA LYS A 260 21.20 54.31 -12.13
C LYS A 260 21.67 55.69 -11.66
N ALA A 261 22.76 55.75 -10.89
CA ALA A 261 23.39 57.01 -10.51
C ALA A 261 24.11 57.74 -11.67
N ASN A 262 24.40 57.04 -12.78
CA ASN A 262 25.15 57.58 -13.93
C ASN A 262 24.32 57.72 -15.22
N GLY A 263 23.14 57.08 -15.32
CA GLY A 263 22.05 57.57 -16.17
C GLY A 263 22.05 57.20 -17.65
N THR A 264 22.50 55.99 -18.04
CA THR A 264 22.29 55.46 -19.41
C THR A 264 21.98 53.96 -19.43
N GLY A 265 20.89 53.55 -20.08
CA GLY A 265 20.58 52.14 -20.35
C GLY A 265 19.12 51.88 -20.73
N ASP A 266 18.83 51.78 -22.04
CA ASP A 266 17.51 51.43 -22.58
C ASP A 266 17.66 50.36 -23.68
N ALA A 267 17.04 49.19 -23.48
CA ALA A 267 16.82 48.17 -24.51
C ALA A 267 15.83 47.07 -24.05
N ALA A 268 14.96 46.63 -24.96
CA ALA A 268 14.27 45.33 -24.97
C ALA A 268 13.29 44.99 -23.81
N VAL A 269 12.20 45.75 -23.69
CA VAL A 269 10.97 45.26 -23.03
C VAL A 269 10.28 44.21 -23.92
N GLY A 270 10.01 43.02 -23.37
CA GLY A 270 9.17 42.01 -24.00
C GLY A 270 7.67 42.28 -23.76
N ASP A 271 6.85 42.18 -24.80
CA ASP A 271 5.40 42.45 -24.74
C ASP A 271 4.60 41.21 -24.28
N GLY A 272 3.51 41.44 -23.55
CA GLY A 272 2.47 40.43 -23.26
C GLY A 272 2.27 40.02 -21.80
N LEU A 273 1.35 40.69 -21.11
CA LEU A 273 0.60 40.10 -19.96
C LEU A 273 -0.84 40.64 -19.79
N ALA A 274 -1.35 41.45 -20.72
CA ALA A 274 -2.70 42.00 -20.67
C ALA A 274 -3.69 41.15 -21.50
N PRO A 275 -4.82 40.66 -20.94
CA PRO A 275 -5.82 39.91 -21.69
C PRO A 275 -6.56 40.80 -22.70
N LYS A 276 -6.77 40.29 -23.92
CA LYS A 276 -7.52 40.99 -24.97
C LYS A 276 -9.02 40.84 -24.74
N ALA A 277 -9.70 41.94 -24.39
CA ALA A 277 -11.14 41.97 -24.15
C ALA A 277 -11.97 41.75 -25.43
N ALA A 278 -12.21 40.49 -25.78
CA ALA A 278 -13.18 40.08 -26.80
C ALA A 278 -13.84 38.76 -26.35
N VAL A 279 -15.15 38.78 -26.11
CA VAL A 279 -15.92 37.58 -25.71
C VAL A 279 -16.17 36.68 -26.93
N ASN A 280 -15.89 35.38 -26.81
CA ASN A 280 -16.06 34.38 -27.85
C ASN A 280 -16.84 33.15 -27.35
N LEU A 281 -18.15 33.31 -27.17
CA LEU A 281 -19.05 32.22 -26.74
C LEU A 281 -19.16 31.07 -27.77
N GLU A 282 -18.68 31.25 -29.00
CA GLU A 282 -18.60 30.20 -30.02
C GLU A 282 -17.28 29.41 -29.97
N ALA A 283 -16.33 29.79 -29.11
CA ALA A 283 -15.05 29.12 -28.98
C ALA A 283 -15.23 27.63 -28.60
N GLN A 284 -14.71 26.74 -29.46
CA GLN A 284 -14.68 25.31 -29.17
C GLN A 284 -13.64 25.02 -28.09
N VAL A 285 -14.08 24.80 -26.86
CA VAL A 285 -13.22 24.35 -25.76
C VAL A 285 -12.91 22.86 -25.90
N LYS A 286 -11.63 22.51 -25.86
CA LYS A 286 -11.14 21.13 -26.05
C LYS A 286 -10.16 20.72 -24.95
N ALA A 287 -10.18 19.44 -24.61
CA ALA A 287 -9.26 18.80 -23.67
C ALA A 287 -7.98 18.35 -24.39
N TYR A 288 -6.83 18.75 -23.87
CA TYR A 288 -5.52 18.45 -24.46
C TYR A 288 -4.64 17.54 -23.59
N GLY A 289 -4.88 17.51 -22.28
CA GLY A 289 -4.20 16.62 -21.35
C GLY A 289 -5.10 16.21 -20.21
N LEU A 290 -4.86 15.00 -19.68
CA LEU A 290 -5.64 14.35 -18.63
C LEU A 290 -4.69 13.69 -17.65
N SER A 291 -5.11 13.58 -16.39
CA SER A 291 -4.46 12.70 -15.41
C SER A 291 -5.50 12.13 -14.44
N SER A 292 -5.15 11.03 -13.79
CA SER A 292 -6.04 10.36 -12.86
C SER A 292 -5.30 9.59 -11.77
N LYS A 293 -5.92 9.52 -10.61
CA LYS A 293 -5.69 8.54 -9.56
C LYS A 293 -7.07 8.06 -9.11
N LEU A 294 -7.37 6.81 -9.40
CA LEU A 294 -8.58 6.11 -8.97
C LEU A 294 -8.19 4.89 -8.11
N PRO A 295 -9.14 4.26 -7.40
CA PRO A 295 -8.88 3.12 -6.52
C PRO A 295 -8.16 1.95 -7.21
N LEU A 296 -7.59 1.05 -6.40
CA LEU A 296 -6.58 0.04 -6.82
C LEU A 296 -5.27 0.60 -7.41
N GLY A 297 -5.13 1.93 -7.58
CA GLY A 297 -3.94 2.55 -8.18
C GLY A 297 -4.04 2.71 -9.71
N ILE A 298 -5.26 2.74 -10.25
CA ILE A 298 -5.53 3.13 -11.63
C ILE A 298 -5.02 4.57 -11.83
N THR A 299 -4.09 4.75 -12.76
CA THR A 299 -3.53 6.07 -13.11
C THR A 299 -3.55 6.36 -14.61
N LYS A 300 -3.67 5.33 -15.44
CA LYS A 300 -3.64 5.43 -16.91
C LYS A 300 -5.02 5.12 -17.51
N PRO A 301 -5.45 5.81 -18.59
CA PRO A 301 -6.69 5.50 -19.30
C PRO A 301 -6.80 4.02 -19.72
N SER A 302 -5.69 3.40 -20.13
CA SER A 302 -5.64 1.97 -20.46
C SER A 302 -5.96 1.04 -19.27
N GLN A 303 -5.59 1.41 -18.03
CA GLN A 303 -5.95 0.65 -16.82
C GLN A 303 -7.43 0.83 -16.48
N LEU A 304 -7.96 2.05 -16.64
CA LEU A 304 -9.40 2.33 -16.48
C LEU A 304 -10.21 1.52 -17.50
N ARG A 305 -9.77 1.46 -18.76
CA ARG A 305 -10.36 0.59 -19.80
C ARG A 305 -10.25 -0.89 -19.46
N GLN A 306 -9.10 -1.35 -18.94
CA GLN A 306 -8.90 -2.76 -18.58
C GLN A 306 -9.85 -3.19 -17.45
N ILE A 307 -9.95 -2.41 -16.38
CA ILE A 307 -10.85 -2.72 -15.25
C ILE A 307 -12.32 -2.59 -15.66
N ALA A 308 -12.68 -1.59 -16.49
CA ALA A 308 -13.99 -1.53 -17.11
C ALA A 308 -14.29 -2.79 -17.96
N ALA A 309 -13.37 -3.22 -18.82
CA ALA A 309 -13.57 -4.39 -19.69
C ALA A 309 -13.74 -5.71 -18.90
N CYS A 310 -13.12 -5.81 -17.73
CA CYS A 310 -13.27 -6.96 -16.83
C CYS A 310 -14.49 -6.85 -15.89
N SER A 311 -15.32 -5.80 -16.00
CA SER A 311 -16.36 -5.46 -15.01
C SER A 311 -15.84 -5.45 -13.57
N GLY A 312 -14.60 -4.98 -13.40
CA GLY A 312 -13.87 -5.07 -12.14
C GLY A 312 -14.42 -4.15 -11.05
N ASP A 313 -14.30 -4.63 -9.82
CA ASP A 313 -14.61 -3.90 -8.60
C ASP A 313 -13.32 -3.44 -7.89
N ALA A 314 -13.33 -2.18 -7.44
CA ALA A 314 -12.25 -1.53 -6.73
C ALA A 314 -12.67 -1.05 -5.32
N ILE A 315 -13.86 -1.45 -4.86
CA ILE A 315 -14.26 -1.42 -3.45
C ILE A 315 -13.41 -2.42 -2.66
N SER A 316 -12.97 -2.02 -1.46
CA SER A 316 -12.37 -2.90 -0.47
C SER A 316 -12.92 -2.62 0.93
N GLU A 317 -12.61 -3.49 1.89
CA GLU A 317 -12.65 -3.12 3.31
C GLU A 317 -11.72 -1.91 3.56
N VAL A 318 -12.06 -1.05 4.55
CA VAL A 318 -11.27 0.16 4.85
C VAL A 318 -9.79 -0.21 5.09
N PRO A 319 -8.84 0.38 4.34
CA PRO A 319 -7.42 0.13 4.56
C PRO A 319 -6.99 0.51 5.98
N PRO A 320 -6.26 -0.35 6.72
CA PRO A 320 -5.71 -0.05 8.06
C PRO A 320 -4.72 1.15 8.13
N ALA A 321 -4.52 1.87 7.02
CA ALA A 321 -3.80 3.14 6.94
C ALA A 321 -4.71 4.37 7.12
N ARG A 322 -6.04 4.21 7.01
CA ARG A 322 -7.04 5.28 7.18
C ARG A 322 -7.54 5.33 8.63
N TRP A 323 -8.46 4.44 8.99
CA TRP A 323 -9.00 4.28 10.34
C TRP A 323 -9.24 2.80 10.67
N SER A 324 -9.39 2.49 11.96
CA SER A 324 -9.74 1.14 12.42
C SER A 324 -11.23 0.87 12.27
N ILE A 325 -11.58 -0.33 11.80
CA ILE A 325 -12.96 -0.85 11.85
C ILE A 325 -13.24 -1.49 13.21
N ALA A 326 -12.22 -1.97 13.94
CA ALA A 326 -12.41 -2.55 15.27
C ALA A 326 -12.94 -1.46 16.24
N GLY A 327 -14.22 -1.59 16.61
CA GLY A 327 -15.02 -0.55 17.24
C GLY A 327 -16.38 -0.32 16.57
N SER A 328 -16.58 -0.78 15.31
CA SER A 328 -17.84 -0.67 14.55
C SER A 328 -19.03 -1.33 15.24
N GLU A 329 -18.81 -2.33 16.10
CA GLU A 329 -19.81 -2.94 16.98
C GLU A 329 -20.53 -1.90 17.85
N GLN A 330 -19.84 -0.83 18.26
CA GLN A 330 -20.39 0.26 19.08
C GLN A 330 -21.33 1.20 18.30
N LEU A 331 -21.28 1.17 16.96
CA LEU A 331 -22.16 1.95 16.08
C LEU A 331 -23.50 1.25 15.83
N GLY A 332 -23.65 0.00 16.26
CA GLY A 332 -24.74 -0.89 15.87
C GLY A 332 -24.49 -1.53 14.50
N GLU A 333 -24.94 -2.78 14.36
CA GLU A 333 -24.64 -3.67 13.23
C GLU A 333 -24.84 -3.03 11.85
N VAL A 334 -26.01 -2.42 11.61
CA VAL A 334 -26.37 -1.80 10.32
C VAL A 334 -25.48 -0.61 9.96
N ILE A 335 -25.03 0.18 10.93
CA ILE A 335 -24.13 1.31 10.68
C ILE A 335 -22.70 0.79 10.46
N GLY A 336 -22.28 -0.18 11.27
CA GLY A 336 -20.97 -0.84 11.13
C GLY A 336 -20.77 -1.47 9.75
N GLN A 337 -21.78 -2.16 9.21
CA GLN A 337 -21.76 -2.70 7.85
C GLN A 337 -21.63 -1.60 6.79
N ARG A 338 -22.47 -0.55 6.87
CA ARG A 338 -22.51 0.58 5.91
C ARG A 338 -21.23 1.43 5.84
N VAL A 339 -20.34 1.35 6.84
CA VAL A 339 -19.04 2.08 6.85
C VAL A 339 -17.82 1.16 6.67
N ARG A 340 -18.04 -0.15 6.47
CA ARG A 340 -16.96 -1.15 6.40
C ARG A 340 -16.20 -1.13 5.07
N HIS A 341 -16.84 -0.69 3.99
CA HIS A 341 -16.31 -0.80 2.63
C HIS A 341 -16.28 0.54 1.90
N GLY A 342 -15.36 0.68 0.93
CA GLY A 342 -15.25 1.83 0.03
C GLY A 342 -14.11 1.66 -0.97
N GLY A 343 -14.05 2.53 -1.98
CA GLY A 343 -12.94 2.58 -2.95
C GLY A 343 -11.83 3.51 -2.47
N PHE A 344 -10.59 3.04 -2.31
CA PHE A 344 -9.49 3.83 -1.73
C PHE A 344 -8.28 4.00 -2.67
N LEU A 345 -7.70 5.21 -2.66
CA LEU A 345 -6.46 5.58 -3.34
C LEU A 345 -5.23 5.08 -2.58
N ARG A 346 -4.41 4.32 -3.30
CA ARG A 346 -3.05 3.99 -2.88
C ARG A 346 -2.15 5.22 -2.89
N ASP A 347 -1.13 5.20 -2.04
CA ASP A 347 0.01 6.13 -2.04
C ASP A 347 -0.42 7.62 -2.01
N SER A 348 -1.50 7.91 -1.29
CA SER A 348 -2.12 9.25 -1.20
C SER A 348 -1.36 10.17 -0.24
N GLU A 349 -0.46 9.61 0.57
CA GLU A 349 0.55 10.30 1.37
C GLU A 349 1.73 10.82 0.53
N LEU A 350 1.96 10.29 -0.67
CA LEU A 350 3.09 10.67 -1.53
C LEU A 350 2.90 12.03 -2.21
N PHE A 351 3.96 12.84 -2.21
CA PHE A 351 4.06 14.12 -2.88
C PHE A 351 5.53 14.49 -3.17
N ASP A 352 5.83 15.06 -4.34
CA ASP A 352 7.13 15.67 -4.66
C ASP A 352 7.10 17.19 -4.41
N CYS A 353 7.41 17.62 -3.18
CA CYS A 353 7.37 19.04 -2.83
C CYS A 353 8.48 19.86 -3.51
N ALA A 354 9.63 19.25 -3.78
CA ALA A 354 10.78 19.88 -4.43
C ALA A 354 10.44 20.28 -5.88
N ARG A 355 9.69 19.45 -6.62
CA ARG A 355 9.18 19.79 -7.97
C ARG A 355 8.28 21.04 -8.00
N PHE A 356 7.73 21.44 -6.85
CA PHE A 356 6.87 22.61 -6.70
C PHE A 356 7.47 23.73 -5.84
N SER A 357 8.76 23.64 -5.47
CA SER A 357 9.44 24.61 -4.60
C SER A 357 8.75 24.82 -3.24
N ILE A 358 8.04 23.79 -2.75
CA ILE A 358 7.37 23.79 -1.45
C ILE A 358 8.31 23.19 -0.40
N SER A 359 8.40 23.82 0.78
CA SER A 359 9.24 23.33 1.87
C SER A 359 8.69 22.02 2.48
N PRO A 360 9.53 21.14 3.05
CA PRO A 360 9.06 19.91 3.71
C PRO A 360 8.10 20.17 4.87
N ALA A 361 8.28 21.28 5.60
CA ALA A 361 7.44 21.69 6.71
C ALA A 361 6.06 22.20 6.27
N GLU A 362 5.99 22.88 5.11
CA GLU A 362 4.72 23.25 4.51
C GLU A 362 4.02 22.03 3.90
N ALA A 363 4.74 21.22 3.10
CA ALA A 363 4.22 19.99 2.50
C ALA A 363 3.61 19.05 3.55
N ALA A 364 4.22 18.94 4.73
CA ALA A 364 3.65 18.24 5.87
C ALA A 364 2.28 18.82 6.30
N ALA A 365 2.21 20.12 6.55
CA ALA A 365 1.01 20.81 7.05
C ALA A 365 -0.15 20.90 6.04
N MET A 366 0.13 20.74 4.75
CA MET A 366 -0.86 20.75 3.68
C MET A 366 -1.73 19.50 3.64
N ASP A 367 -3.02 19.68 3.33
CA ASP A 367 -3.94 18.60 2.98
C ASP A 367 -3.40 17.79 1.79
N PRO A 368 -3.31 16.45 1.89
CA PRO A 368 -3.01 15.52 0.79
C PRO A 368 -3.84 15.80 -0.47
N GLN A 369 -5.05 16.31 -0.33
CA GLN A 369 -5.87 16.77 -1.45
C GLN A 369 -5.17 17.89 -2.23
N GLN A 370 -4.61 18.92 -1.57
CA GLN A 370 -3.77 19.94 -2.22
C GLN A 370 -2.54 19.33 -2.90
N ARG A 371 -1.92 18.33 -2.27
CA ARG A 371 -0.71 17.66 -2.81
C ARG A 371 -1.00 16.88 -4.09
N LEU A 372 -2.05 16.06 -4.08
CA LEU A 372 -2.55 15.35 -5.26
C LEU A 372 -2.96 16.35 -6.35
N LEU A 373 -3.62 17.46 -5.98
CA LEU A 373 -4.03 18.48 -6.95
C LEU A 373 -2.84 19.09 -7.72
N MET A 374 -1.72 19.41 -7.09
CA MET A 374 -0.58 19.96 -7.84
C MET A 374 0.09 18.94 -8.77
N GLU A 375 0.31 17.71 -8.30
CA GLU A 375 0.91 16.66 -9.15
C GLU A 375 0.02 16.29 -10.32
N TYR A 376 -1.23 15.92 -10.05
CA TYR A 376 -2.15 15.50 -11.10
C TYR A 376 -2.55 16.70 -12.00
N GLY A 377 -2.57 17.92 -11.48
CA GLY A 377 -2.76 19.14 -12.25
C GLY A 377 -1.62 19.39 -13.24
N TYR A 378 -0.37 19.25 -12.79
CA TYR A 378 0.80 19.38 -13.64
C TYR A 378 0.99 18.17 -14.59
N GLU A 379 0.56 16.96 -14.22
CA GLU A 379 0.46 15.82 -15.15
C GLU A 379 -0.50 16.11 -16.32
N ALA A 380 -1.65 16.75 -16.07
CA ALA A 380 -2.57 17.14 -17.13
C ALA A 380 -2.00 18.26 -18.02
N PHE A 381 -1.39 19.31 -17.44
CA PHE A 381 -0.72 20.34 -18.23
C PHE A 381 0.40 19.76 -19.11
N HIS A 382 1.21 18.86 -18.58
CA HIS A 382 2.28 18.21 -19.34
C HIS A 382 1.74 17.28 -20.43
N GLY A 383 0.61 16.61 -20.18
CA GLY A 383 -0.14 15.88 -21.20
C GLY A 383 -0.62 16.78 -22.35
N ALA A 384 -0.98 18.03 -22.04
CA ALA A 384 -1.30 19.08 -23.03
C ALA A 384 -0.06 19.72 -23.69
N GLY A 385 1.15 19.24 -23.37
CA GLY A 385 2.42 19.76 -23.91
C GLY A 385 2.97 21.01 -23.22
N LEU A 386 2.42 21.40 -22.06
CA LEU A 386 2.83 22.58 -21.30
C LEU A 386 3.75 22.17 -20.14
N ASP A 387 4.96 22.74 -20.10
CA ASP A 387 5.87 22.62 -18.95
C ASP A 387 5.82 23.88 -18.06
N LYS A 388 6.66 23.93 -17.01
CA LYS A 388 6.65 25.07 -16.08
C LYS A 388 7.10 26.39 -16.71
N ALA A 389 8.00 26.37 -17.70
CA ALA A 389 8.43 27.59 -18.38
C ALA A 389 7.33 28.11 -19.34
N ALA A 390 6.59 27.19 -19.97
CA ALA A 390 5.42 27.53 -20.80
C ALA A 390 4.18 27.97 -19.99
N LEU A 391 4.13 27.69 -18.68
CA LEU A 391 3.02 28.06 -17.78
C LEU A 391 3.29 29.34 -16.97
N ASN A 392 4.56 29.62 -16.64
CA ASN A 392 4.91 30.75 -15.78
C ASN A 392 4.51 32.09 -16.42
N ASN A 393 3.87 32.96 -15.64
CA ASN A 393 3.30 34.24 -16.06
C ASN A 393 2.26 34.14 -17.20
N THR A 394 1.54 33.02 -17.30
CA THR A 394 0.39 32.89 -18.22
C THR A 394 -0.94 33.21 -17.53
N VAL A 395 -1.91 33.72 -18.29
CA VAL A 395 -3.30 33.89 -17.84
C VAL A 395 -4.04 32.54 -17.92
N THR A 396 -3.58 31.58 -17.13
CA THR A 396 -4.15 30.22 -17.02
C THR A 396 -5.03 30.13 -15.78
N GLY A 397 -6.26 29.62 -15.93
CA GLY A 397 -7.22 29.45 -14.85
C GLY A 397 -7.15 28.08 -14.17
N VAL A 398 -7.61 28.01 -12.92
CA VAL A 398 -7.62 26.82 -12.06
C VAL A 398 -8.97 26.67 -11.37
N PHE A 399 -9.65 25.55 -11.62
CA PHE A 399 -11.03 25.28 -11.20
C PHE A 399 -11.10 23.92 -10.51
N VAL A 400 -11.16 23.93 -9.18
CA VAL A 400 -11.03 22.71 -8.35
C VAL A 400 -12.36 22.35 -7.70
N GLY A 401 -12.93 21.19 -8.04
CA GLY A 401 -13.99 20.56 -7.27
C GLY A 401 -13.43 19.84 -6.04
N ILE A 402 -13.71 20.37 -4.85
CA ILE A 402 -13.23 19.81 -3.57
C ILE A 402 -14.26 20.08 -2.47
N ALA A 403 -14.48 19.06 -1.65
CA ALA A 403 -15.40 19.07 -0.52
C ALA A 403 -14.91 18.09 0.55
N ALA A 404 -15.48 18.19 1.75
CA ALA A 404 -15.02 17.56 3.00
C ALA A 404 -13.71 18.15 3.56
N ASN A 405 -13.80 18.67 4.79
CA ASN A 405 -12.71 19.29 5.54
C ASN A 405 -12.15 18.33 6.62
N ASP A 406 -12.03 17.03 6.33
CA ASP A 406 -11.40 16.07 7.24
C ASP A 406 -10.02 16.57 7.68
N TRP A 407 -9.27 17.25 6.79
CA TRP A 407 -7.98 17.85 7.12
C TRP A 407 -8.05 18.88 8.24
N GLN A 408 -9.11 19.69 8.33
CA GLN A 408 -9.23 20.66 9.42
C GLN A 408 -9.34 19.95 10.76
N THR A 409 -10.05 18.82 10.84
CA THR A 409 -10.09 17.98 12.06
C THR A 409 -8.73 17.32 12.32
N VAL A 410 -8.11 16.72 11.30
CA VAL A 410 -6.80 16.06 11.41
C VAL A 410 -5.72 17.03 11.87
N ILE A 411 -5.59 18.20 11.22
CA ILE A 411 -4.54 19.16 11.56
C ILE A 411 -4.75 19.74 12.95
N THR A 412 -5.99 20.05 13.35
CA THR A 412 -6.32 20.60 14.68
C THR A 412 -6.03 19.59 15.79
N ALA A 413 -6.21 18.29 15.53
CA ALA A 413 -5.85 17.22 16.46
C ALA A 413 -4.36 16.80 16.40
N SER A 414 -3.55 17.42 15.52
CA SER A 414 -2.13 17.12 15.35
C SER A 414 -1.21 18.19 15.96
N PRO A 415 0.08 17.91 16.19
CA PRO A 415 1.07 18.94 16.53
C PRO A 415 1.18 20.06 15.49
N MET A 416 0.80 19.79 14.24
CA MET A 416 0.89 20.73 13.12
C MET A 416 -0.16 21.85 13.17
N ALA A 417 -1.14 21.79 14.09
CA ALA A 417 -2.00 22.92 14.43
C ALA A 417 -1.21 24.19 14.84
N ARG A 418 0.03 24.01 15.33
CA ARG A 418 0.95 25.10 15.71
C ARG A 418 1.90 25.54 14.57
N SER A 419 1.77 24.97 13.37
CA SER A 419 2.55 25.37 12.20
C SER A 419 2.06 26.69 11.62
N VAL A 420 2.97 27.56 11.16
CA VAL A 420 2.62 28.77 10.39
C VAL A 420 1.84 28.43 9.11
N TYR A 421 2.05 27.23 8.57
CA TYR A 421 1.37 26.70 7.40
C TYR A 421 0.01 26.04 7.71
N ALA A 422 -0.46 26.01 8.97
CA ALA A 422 -1.68 25.29 9.34
C ALA A 422 -2.93 25.84 8.64
N ALA A 423 -3.07 27.18 8.60
CA ALA A 423 -4.21 27.85 7.97
C ALA A 423 -4.19 27.71 6.43
N THR A 424 -3.02 27.79 5.79
CA THR A 424 -2.88 27.63 4.33
C THR A 424 -2.97 26.16 3.91
N GLY A 425 -2.54 25.24 4.76
CA GLY A 425 -2.61 23.81 4.53
C GLY A 425 -4.03 23.23 4.59
N ALA A 426 -4.94 23.85 5.34
CA ALA A 426 -6.31 23.37 5.52
C ALA A 426 -7.38 24.10 4.70
N SER A 427 -7.10 25.31 4.20
CA SER A 427 -8.11 26.08 3.46
C SER A 427 -8.38 25.49 2.07
N LEU A 428 -9.66 25.25 1.75
CA LEU A 428 -10.11 24.86 0.41
C LEU A 428 -9.77 25.92 -0.65
N SER A 429 -9.78 27.22 -0.32
CA SER A 429 -9.43 28.27 -1.31
C SER A 429 -7.95 28.24 -1.70
N ILE A 430 -7.08 27.82 -0.77
CA ILE A 430 -5.65 27.63 -1.04
C ILE A 430 -5.41 26.37 -1.87
N ALA A 431 -6.32 25.39 -1.89
CA ALA A 431 -6.18 24.21 -2.74
C ALA A 431 -6.11 24.55 -4.25
N ALA A 432 -6.91 25.52 -4.71
CA ALA A 432 -6.76 26.09 -6.05
C ALA A 432 -5.60 27.09 -6.11
N GLY A 433 -5.57 28.07 -5.19
CA GLY A 433 -4.60 29.18 -5.19
C GLY A 433 -3.13 28.73 -5.20
N ARG A 434 -2.82 27.62 -4.54
CA ARG A 434 -1.48 27.04 -4.48
C ARG A 434 -1.02 26.51 -5.84
N ILE A 435 -1.89 25.92 -6.66
CA ILE A 435 -1.56 25.43 -8.00
C ILE A 435 -1.12 26.61 -8.87
N SER A 436 -1.88 27.70 -8.82
CA SER A 436 -1.55 28.95 -9.51
C SER A 436 -0.21 29.51 -9.04
N PHE A 437 0.02 29.56 -7.73
CA PHE A 437 1.28 30.04 -7.15
C PHE A 437 2.51 29.22 -7.61
N VAL A 438 2.49 27.88 -7.50
CA VAL A 438 3.66 27.02 -7.81
C VAL A 438 3.91 26.77 -9.30
N LEU A 439 3.08 27.33 -10.17
CA LEU A 439 3.20 27.29 -11.64
C LEU A 439 3.20 28.70 -12.27
N GLY A 440 3.09 29.77 -11.49
CA GLY A 440 3.11 31.16 -11.98
C GLY A 440 1.86 31.59 -12.74
N LEU A 441 0.70 30.98 -12.48
CA LEU A 441 -0.54 31.20 -13.23
C LEU A 441 -1.29 32.44 -12.71
N GLN A 442 -1.79 33.27 -13.62
CA GLN A 442 -2.44 34.55 -13.32
C GLN A 442 -3.92 34.62 -13.77
N GLY A 443 -4.53 33.49 -14.16
CA GLY A 443 -5.95 33.42 -14.54
C GLY A 443 -6.91 33.19 -13.36
N PRO A 444 -8.23 33.03 -13.64
CA PRO A 444 -9.26 32.84 -12.61
C PRO A 444 -9.01 31.58 -11.78
N CYS A 445 -9.10 31.69 -10.45
CA CYS A 445 -8.64 30.64 -9.54
C CYS A 445 -9.66 30.39 -8.42
N CYS A 446 -10.40 29.27 -8.51
CA CYS A 446 -11.56 29.00 -7.66
C CYS A 446 -11.64 27.53 -7.20
N SER A 447 -12.06 27.35 -5.95
CA SER A 447 -12.46 26.06 -5.38
C SER A 447 -13.98 25.99 -5.23
N TYR A 448 -14.57 24.87 -5.64
CA TYR A 448 -16.00 24.63 -5.71
C TYR A 448 -16.39 23.53 -4.73
N ASP A 449 -17.18 23.87 -3.71
CA ASP A 449 -17.96 22.91 -2.94
C ASP A 449 -19.44 23.04 -3.32
N THR A 450 -19.92 22.06 -4.10
CA THR A 450 -21.36 21.83 -4.31
C THR A 450 -21.70 20.37 -3.97
N ALA A 451 -21.00 19.82 -2.97
CA ALA A 451 -20.95 18.39 -2.69
C ALA A 451 -20.64 17.57 -3.96
N CYS A 452 -21.44 16.54 -4.23
CA CYS A 452 -21.17 15.52 -5.25
C CYS A 452 -21.19 16.02 -6.71
N SER A 453 -21.57 17.26 -6.97
CA SER A 453 -21.52 17.89 -8.31
C SER A 453 -20.33 18.84 -8.52
N ALA A 454 -19.51 19.06 -7.49
CA ALA A 454 -18.45 20.07 -7.42
C ALA A 454 -17.57 20.17 -8.68
N THR A 455 -16.99 19.05 -9.13
CA THR A 455 -16.07 19.13 -10.28
C THR A 455 -16.77 19.40 -11.61
N LEU A 456 -18.05 19.05 -11.78
CA LEU A 456 -18.77 19.45 -13.00
C LEU A 456 -19.16 20.94 -12.93
N ALA A 457 -19.42 21.50 -11.74
CA ALA A 457 -19.58 22.94 -11.57
C ALA A 457 -18.27 23.69 -11.87
N ALA A 458 -17.13 23.17 -11.42
CA ALA A 458 -15.79 23.67 -11.76
C ALA A 458 -15.53 23.57 -13.29
N ASN A 459 -15.88 22.46 -13.92
CA ASN A 459 -15.80 22.28 -15.38
C ASN A 459 -16.66 23.31 -16.14
N HIS A 460 -17.88 23.58 -15.67
CA HIS A 460 -18.74 24.60 -16.25
C HIS A 460 -18.10 25.99 -16.16
N ALA A 461 -17.53 26.35 -15.01
CA ALA A 461 -16.85 27.63 -14.83
C ALA A 461 -15.61 27.76 -15.75
N ALA A 462 -14.76 26.72 -15.81
CA ALA A 462 -13.60 26.70 -16.72
C ALA A 462 -14.00 26.83 -18.19
N PHE A 463 -15.06 26.13 -18.60
CA PHE A 463 -15.63 26.21 -19.95
C PHE A 463 -16.06 27.64 -20.30
N ARG A 464 -16.69 28.37 -19.35
CA ARG A 464 -17.07 29.78 -19.57
C ARG A 464 -15.89 30.73 -19.51
N ALA A 465 -14.97 30.59 -18.57
CA ALA A 465 -13.79 31.45 -18.47
C ALA A 465 -12.95 31.44 -19.75
N LEU A 466 -12.81 30.27 -20.39
CA LEU A 466 -12.17 30.12 -21.71
C LEU A 466 -12.98 30.78 -22.84
N GLN A 467 -14.31 30.65 -22.85
CA GLN A 467 -15.18 31.31 -23.83
C GLN A 467 -15.26 32.84 -23.67
N LEU A 468 -15.09 33.34 -22.45
CA LEU A 468 -15.05 34.77 -22.12
C LEU A 468 -13.64 35.37 -22.32
N ASN A 469 -12.63 34.55 -22.65
CA ASN A 469 -11.20 34.91 -22.70
C ASN A 469 -10.67 35.51 -21.39
N GLU A 470 -11.24 35.08 -20.25
CA GLU A 470 -10.70 35.34 -18.90
C GLU A 470 -9.42 34.54 -18.64
N CYS A 471 -9.21 33.45 -19.38
CA CYS A 471 -7.97 32.68 -19.42
C CYS A 471 -7.73 32.08 -20.81
N SER A 472 -6.46 31.80 -21.14
CA SER A 472 -6.07 31.09 -22.36
C SER A 472 -6.13 29.57 -22.22
N GLU A 473 -5.89 29.07 -21.01
CA GLU A 473 -5.88 27.67 -20.60
C GLU A 473 -6.70 27.54 -19.30
N GLY A 474 -7.38 26.43 -19.10
CA GLY A 474 -8.18 26.17 -17.89
C GLY A 474 -7.93 24.76 -17.35
N LEU A 475 -7.39 24.67 -16.14
CA LEU A 475 -7.24 23.40 -15.43
C LEU A 475 -8.51 23.09 -14.64
N VAL A 476 -9.21 22.02 -15.02
CA VAL A 476 -10.32 21.44 -14.27
C VAL A 476 -9.79 20.29 -13.44
N MET A 477 -10.05 20.30 -12.13
CA MET A 477 -9.65 19.21 -11.22
C MET A 477 -10.78 18.80 -10.31
N GLY A 478 -10.78 17.53 -9.90
CA GLY A 478 -11.62 17.03 -8.83
C GLY A 478 -10.82 16.18 -7.87
N VAL A 479 -10.98 16.39 -6.57
CA VAL A 479 -10.37 15.55 -5.54
C VAL A 479 -11.32 15.24 -4.40
N THR A 480 -11.31 13.99 -3.93
CA THR A 480 -11.81 13.61 -2.62
C THR A 480 -10.93 12.53 -2.01
N LEU A 481 -10.73 12.60 -0.70
CA LEU A 481 -9.96 11.65 0.07
C LEU A 481 -10.66 11.39 1.40
N MET A 482 -10.89 10.13 1.73
CA MET A 482 -11.54 9.74 2.98
C MET A 482 -10.46 9.61 4.05
N MET A 483 -10.32 10.62 4.91
CA MET A 483 -9.26 10.64 5.91
C MET A 483 -9.76 10.22 7.29
N LEU A 484 -11.05 10.44 7.58
CA LEU A 484 -11.71 10.06 8.83
C LEU A 484 -13.03 9.30 8.60
N PRO A 485 -13.46 8.45 9.55
CA PRO A 485 -14.73 7.72 9.44
C PRO A 485 -15.97 8.59 9.68
N SER A 486 -15.81 9.78 10.25
CA SER A 486 -16.90 10.66 10.74
C SER A 486 -17.96 10.97 9.68
N VAL A 487 -17.53 11.33 8.46
CA VAL A 487 -18.42 11.60 7.32
C VAL A 487 -19.17 10.32 6.91
N GLY A 488 -18.45 9.18 6.84
CA GLY A 488 -19.04 7.88 6.53
C GLY A 488 -20.10 7.44 7.55
N ILE A 489 -19.81 7.57 8.85
CA ILE A 489 -20.76 7.28 9.94
C ILE A 489 -21.99 8.19 9.85
N THR A 490 -21.80 9.47 9.53
CA THR A 490 -22.90 10.43 9.35
C THR A 490 -23.81 10.03 8.18
N PHE A 491 -23.24 9.68 7.03
CA PHE A 491 -23.99 9.26 5.84
C PHE A 491 -24.63 7.87 6.00
N ALA A 492 -24.00 6.94 6.72
CA ALA A 492 -24.60 5.66 7.11
C ALA A 492 -25.80 5.87 8.05
N THR A 493 -25.68 6.77 9.04
CA THR A 493 -26.76 7.13 9.97
C THR A 493 -27.92 7.83 9.26
N ALA A 494 -27.62 8.63 8.23
CA ALA A 494 -28.62 9.21 7.32
C ALA A 494 -29.19 8.21 6.29
N GLY A 495 -28.80 6.93 6.33
CA GLY A 495 -29.30 5.87 5.45
C GLY A 495 -28.81 5.94 4.00
N MET A 496 -27.80 6.77 3.69
CA MET A 496 -27.34 7.04 2.32
C MET A 496 -26.40 5.96 1.75
N LEU A 497 -25.64 5.28 2.62
CA LEU A 497 -24.63 4.30 2.22
C LEU A 497 -25.18 2.88 2.14
N SER A 498 -24.74 2.09 1.16
CA SER A 498 -25.17 0.69 0.97
C SER A 498 -24.80 -0.20 2.17
N THR A 499 -25.71 -1.09 2.56
CA THR A 499 -25.45 -2.15 3.56
C THR A 499 -24.48 -3.22 3.06
N LEU A 500 -24.53 -3.52 1.77
CA LEU A 500 -23.61 -4.44 1.11
C LEU A 500 -22.25 -3.78 0.85
N GLY A 501 -22.20 -2.44 0.80
CA GLY A 501 -20.98 -1.66 0.64
C GLY A 501 -20.53 -1.47 -0.81
N HIS A 502 -21.42 -1.71 -1.79
CA HIS A 502 -21.17 -1.50 -3.22
C HIS A 502 -22.24 -0.57 -3.82
N CYS A 503 -21.93 0.13 -4.92
CA CYS A 503 -22.93 0.91 -5.65
C CYS A 503 -23.71 0.00 -6.61
N HIS A 504 -24.89 -0.47 -6.21
CA HIS A 504 -25.77 -1.30 -7.04
C HIS A 504 -26.56 -0.46 -8.06
N THR A 505 -25.85 0.36 -8.85
CA THR A 505 -26.39 1.30 -9.84
C THR A 505 -27.35 0.63 -10.82
N PHE A 506 -28.58 1.17 -10.90
CA PHE A 506 -29.72 0.66 -11.67
C PHE A 506 -30.20 -0.78 -11.36
N ASP A 507 -29.61 -1.48 -10.38
CA ASP A 507 -29.95 -2.86 -10.03
C ASP A 507 -31.10 -2.93 -9.01
N LYS A 508 -31.81 -4.06 -8.96
CA LYS A 508 -32.85 -4.36 -7.95
C LYS A 508 -32.31 -4.30 -6.51
N ARG A 509 -31.00 -4.49 -6.30
CA ARG A 509 -30.29 -4.38 -5.02
C ARG A 509 -29.90 -2.95 -4.62
N ALA A 510 -30.31 -1.93 -5.38
CA ALA A 510 -30.04 -0.51 -5.07
C ALA A 510 -30.57 -0.09 -3.68
N ASP A 511 -29.69 -0.05 -2.67
CA ASP A 511 -30.00 0.29 -1.28
C ASP A 511 -29.22 1.51 -0.73
N GLY A 512 -28.35 2.10 -1.55
CA GLY A 512 -27.42 3.16 -1.16
C GLY A 512 -26.15 3.13 -2.01
N TYR A 513 -25.18 4.01 -1.71
CA TYR A 513 -23.89 4.05 -2.40
C TYR A 513 -22.72 3.59 -1.51
N ALA A 514 -21.64 3.12 -2.12
CA ALA A 514 -20.34 2.95 -1.47
C ALA A 514 -19.52 4.24 -1.61
N ARG A 515 -18.84 4.74 -0.58
CA ARG A 515 -17.95 5.89 -0.74
C ARG A 515 -16.72 5.50 -1.56
N GLY A 516 -16.17 6.46 -2.31
CA GLY A 516 -14.93 6.29 -3.08
C GLY A 516 -13.98 7.47 -2.89
N GLU A 517 -12.71 7.27 -3.23
CA GLU A 517 -11.67 8.29 -3.29
C GLU A 517 -11.19 8.47 -4.74
N ALA A 518 -10.91 9.71 -5.15
CA ALA A 518 -10.39 10.01 -6.48
C ALA A 518 -9.62 11.32 -6.50
N CYS A 519 -8.59 11.43 -7.34
CA CYS A 519 -8.06 12.70 -7.80
C CYS A 519 -7.91 12.64 -9.32
N CYS A 520 -8.50 13.58 -10.05
CA CYS A 520 -8.50 13.58 -11.51
C CYS A 520 -8.35 15.01 -12.04
N ALA A 521 -7.76 15.15 -13.22
CA ALA A 521 -7.45 16.44 -13.82
C ALA A 521 -7.64 16.46 -15.34
N MET A 522 -7.92 17.64 -15.87
CA MET A 522 -8.07 17.90 -17.29
C MET A 522 -7.63 19.33 -17.63
N THR A 523 -6.77 19.49 -18.63
CA THR A 523 -6.41 20.80 -19.19
C THR A 523 -7.28 21.08 -20.41
N LEU A 524 -8.03 22.18 -20.34
CA LEU A 524 -8.91 22.71 -21.38
C LEU A 524 -8.30 23.96 -22.04
N ARG A 525 -8.50 24.12 -23.35
CA ARG A 525 -8.11 25.33 -24.11
C ARG A 525 -9.18 25.72 -25.12
N ALA A 526 -9.29 27.01 -25.43
CA ALA A 526 -9.98 27.47 -26.64
C ALA A 526 -9.22 27.03 -27.90
N SER A 527 -9.92 26.43 -28.87
CA SER A 527 -9.32 25.72 -30.01
C SER A 527 -8.81 26.64 -31.14
N GLU A 528 -7.67 27.31 -30.96
CA GLU A 528 -7.03 28.11 -32.02
C GLU A 528 -5.91 27.37 -32.80
N GLY A 529 -5.45 26.21 -32.31
CA GLY A 529 -4.27 25.51 -32.84
C GLY A 529 -4.54 24.18 -33.54
N LYS A 530 -3.57 23.71 -34.35
CA LYS A 530 -3.56 22.38 -35.01
C LYS A 530 -3.16 21.21 -34.09
N ALA A 531 -2.98 21.44 -32.79
CA ALA A 531 -2.67 20.38 -31.85
C ALA A 531 -3.85 19.38 -31.76
N PRO A 532 -3.61 18.06 -31.76
CA PRO A 532 -4.69 17.09 -31.68
C PRO A 532 -5.26 17.07 -30.25
N ALA A 533 -6.56 17.34 -30.14
CA ALA A 533 -7.28 17.24 -28.88
C ALA A 533 -7.71 15.80 -28.59
N LEU A 534 -7.98 15.51 -27.31
CA LEU A 534 -8.52 14.23 -26.85
C LEU A 534 -10.04 14.17 -27.06
N PHE A 535 -10.74 15.23 -26.64
CA PHE A 535 -12.17 15.44 -26.86
C PHE A 535 -12.53 16.93 -26.72
N GLY A 536 -13.70 17.32 -27.21
CA GLY A 536 -14.29 18.64 -27.00
C GLY A 536 -15.30 18.64 -25.86
N ILE A 537 -15.34 19.71 -25.07
CA ILE A 537 -16.55 20.06 -24.32
C ILE A 537 -17.51 20.68 -25.34
N ALA A 538 -18.70 20.11 -25.45
CA ALA A 538 -19.73 20.60 -26.36
C ALA A 538 -20.56 21.70 -25.70
N GLY A 539 -21.01 21.46 -24.47
CA GLY A 539 -21.76 22.40 -23.64
C GLY A 539 -21.94 21.87 -22.21
N SER A 540 -22.42 22.72 -21.31
CA SER A 540 -22.65 22.37 -19.91
C SER A 540 -23.69 23.30 -19.26
N SER A 541 -24.45 22.78 -18.31
CA SER A 541 -25.39 23.56 -17.50
C SER A 541 -25.28 23.18 -16.02
N VAL A 542 -25.44 24.16 -15.14
CA VAL A 542 -25.54 24.05 -13.67
C VAL A 542 -26.93 24.54 -13.28
N ARG A 543 -27.65 23.80 -12.43
CA ARG A 543 -28.98 24.16 -11.91
C ARG A 543 -29.13 23.76 -10.44
N GLN A 544 -30.29 24.10 -9.88
CA GLN A 544 -30.71 23.73 -8.52
C GLN A 544 -32.05 22.98 -8.58
N ASP A 545 -32.19 21.93 -7.78
CA ASP A 545 -33.43 21.14 -7.62
C ASP A 545 -34.57 21.97 -7.02
N GLY A 546 -34.24 22.98 -6.22
CA GLY A 546 -35.22 23.88 -5.60
C GLY A 546 -36.01 23.20 -4.48
N LYS A 547 -37.35 23.32 -4.50
CA LYS A 547 -38.21 22.78 -3.45
C LYS A 547 -38.63 21.33 -3.74
N SER A 548 -37.82 20.40 -3.27
CA SER A 548 -38.09 18.95 -3.27
C SER A 548 -38.89 18.47 -2.04
N ALA A 549 -39.18 17.16 -1.97
CA ALA A 549 -39.88 16.52 -0.84
C ALA A 549 -39.07 16.54 0.48
N SER A 550 -37.74 16.56 0.38
CA SER A 550 -36.79 16.89 1.45
C SER A 550 -35.59 17.61 0.82
N LEU A 551 -34.68 18.19 1.62
CA LEU A 551 -33.48 18.87 1.11
C LEU A 551 -32.59 17.96 0.24
N THR A 552 -32.56 16.66 0.53
CA THR A 552 -31.73 15.66 -0.15
C THR A 552 -32.48 14.82 -1.17
N ALA A 553 -33.78 15.07 -1.38
CA ALA A 553 -34.60 14.33 -2.35
C ALA A 553 -34.41 14.91 -3.77
N PRO A 554 -34.01 14.09 -4.77
CA PRO A 554 -33.74 14.56 -6.12
C PRO A 554 -35.01 15.00 -6.86
N ASN A 555 -34.92 16.06 -7.67
CA ASN A 555 -36.05 16.58 -8.45
C ASN A 555 -35.94 16.24 -9.95
N GLY A 556 -36.72 15.25 -10.40
CA GLY A 556 -36.76 14.85 -11.81
C GLY A 556 -37.14 15.97 -12.79
N GLN A 557 -37.97 16.95 -12.40
CA GLN A 557 -38.27 18.09 -13.29
C GLN A 557 -37.07 19.03 -13.45
N ALA A 558 -36.31 19.24 -12.38
CA ALA A 558 -35.08 20.03 -12.42
C ALA A 558 -33.97 19.30 -13.20
N GLN A 559 -33.82 17.98 -13.01
CA GLN A 559 -32.92 17.14 -13.81
C GLN A 559 -33.28 17.20 -15.30
N GLN A 560 -34.57 17.11 -15.68
CA GLN A 560 -34.96 17.29 -17.08
C GLN A 560 -34.62 18.70 -17.61
N ALA A 561 -34.87 19.76 -16.84
CA ALA A 561 -34.54 21.13 -17.23
C ALA A 561 -33.02 21.36 -17.34
N LEU A 562 -32.22 20.65 -16.55
CA LEU A 562 -30.77 20.59 -16.62
C LEU A 562 -30.30 19.90 -17.90
N LEU A 563 -30.77 18.68 -18.17
CA LEU A 563 -30.38 17.90 -19.34
C LEU A 563 -30.74 18.66 -20.64
N ARG A 564 -31.96 19.19 -20.74
CA ARG A 564 -32.38 20.04 -21.88
C ARG A 564 -31.51 21.28 -22.04
N ALA A 565 -31.10 21.93 -20.95
CA ALA A 565 -30.26 23.12 -21.01
C ALA A 565 -28.81 22.83 -21.41
N ALA A 566 -28.21 21.74 -20.93
CA ALA A 566 -26.86 21.34 -21.33
C ALA A 566 -26.82 20.85 -22.79
N LEU A 567 -27.88 20.18 -23.27
CA LEU A 567 -28.05 19.80 -24.68
C LEU A 567 -28.22 21.03 -25.59
N ALA A 568 -29.05 21.99 -25.18
CA ALA A 568 -29.24 23.25 -25.91
C ALA A 568 -27.95 24.09 -25.99
N ASP A 569 -27.21 24.20 -24.88
CA ASP A 569 -25.90 24.86 -24.85
C ASP A 569 -24.87 24.16 -25.75
N ALA A 570 -24.89 22.83 -25.79
CA ALA A 570 -24.07 22.05 -26.70
C ALA A 570 -24.50 22.14 -28.18
N SER A 571 -25.66 22.72 -28.47
CA SER A 571 -26.35 22.64 -29.78
C SER A 571 -26.54 21.20 -30.28
N VAL A 572 -26.80 20.26 -29.35
CA VAL A 572 -26.94 18.81 -29.56
C VAL A 572 -28.38 18.40 -29.30
N SER A 573 -28.96 17.55 -30.16
CA SER A 573 -30.27 16.95 -29.89
C SER A 573 -30.14 15.77 -28.93
N GLY A 574 -31.13 15.55 -28.07
CA GLY A 574 -31.12 14.45 -27.11
C GLY A 574 -30.91 13.07 -27.74
N LYS A 575 -31.33 12.89 -29.00
CA LYS A 575 -31.14 11.68 -29.82
C LYS A 575 -29.69 11.40 -30.25
N ASP A 576 -28.84 12.44 -30.30
CA ASP A 576 -27.49 12.36 -30.88
C ASP A 576 -26.45 11.83 -29.86
N VAL A 577 -26.82 11.78 -28.57
CA VAL A 577 -25.98 11.28 -27.48
C VAL A 577 -25.85 9.75 -27.58
N ALA A 578 -24.68 9.23 -27.89
CA ALA A 578 -24.43 7.79 -27.99
C ALA A 578 -24.36 7.11 -26.61
N THR A 579 -23.88 7.82 -25.58
CA THR A 579 -23.66 7.25 -24.24
C THR A 579 -23.81 8.28 -23.11
N VAL A 580 -24.36 7.84 -21.98
CA VAL A 580 -24.53 8.64 -20.76
C VAL A 580 -23.84 7.97 -19.58
N GLU A 581 -22.96 8.74 -18.94
CA GLU A 581 -22.38 8.46 -17.64
C GLU A 581 -23.23 9.15 -16.57
N ALA A 582 -24.08 8.38 -15.92
CA ALA A 582 -25.08 8.85 -14.97
C ALA A 582 -24.50 9.22 -13.61
N HIS A 583 -25.25 10.04 -12.85
CA HIS A 583 -24.99 10.20 -11.43
C HIS A 583 -25.22 8.88 -10.68
N GLY A 584 -26.28 8.12 -11.01
CA GLY A 584 -26.40 6.65 -10.84
C GLY A 584 -25.72 6.08 -9.59
N THR A 585 -26.20 6.44 -8.41
CA THR A 585 -25.55 6.12 -7.13
C THR A 585 -25.88 4.73 -6.60
N GLY A 586 -26.85 4.02 -7.17
CA GLY A 586 -27.37 2.79 -6.58
C GLY A 586 -28.41 3.07 -5.50
N THR A 587 -29.10 4.21 -5.57
CA THR A 587 -30.12 4.59 -4.59
C THR A 587 -31.53 4.21 -5.09
N PRO A 588 -32.41 3.67 -4.23
CA PRO A 588 -33.72 3.16 -4.66
C PRO A 588 -34.68 4.25 -5.17
N LEU A 589 -34.41 5.53 -4.86
CA LEU A 589 -35.18 6.69 -5.31
C LEU A 589 -34.49 7.50 -6.40
N GLY A 590 -33.17 7.67 -6.34
CA GLY A 590 -32.42 8.50 -7.29
C GLY A 590 -32.30 7.86 -8.67
N ASP A 591 -31.92 6.58 -8.72
CA ASP A 591 -31.67 5.86 -9.96
C ASP A 591 -32.94 5.79 -10.87
N PRO A 592 -34.17 5.54 -10.36
CA PRO A 592 -35.39 5.66 -11.16
C PRO A 592 -35.73 7.08 -11.62
N ILE A 593 -35.45 8.10 -10.80
CA ILE A 593 -35.73 9.52 -11.13
C ILE A 593 -34.78 10.01 -12.23
N GLU A 594 -33.51 9.63 -12.18
CA GLU A 594 -32.55 9.94 -13.25
C GLU A 594 -32.91 9.19 -14.55
N ALA A 595 -33.23 7.90 -14.46
CA ALA A 595 -33.70 7.11 -15.61
C ALA A 595 -34.93 7.72 -16.29
N SER A 596 -35.93 8.15 -15.51
CA SER A 596 -37.12 8.85 -16.03
C SER A 596 -36.79 10.22 -16.63
N SER A 597 -35.82 10.94 -16.06
CA SER A 597 -35.38 12.24 -16.56
C SER A 597 -34.62 12.12 -17.90
N MET A 598 -33.78 11.10 -18.06
CA MET A 598 -33.15 10.75 -19.34
C MET A 598 -34.17 10.25 -20.36
N ALA A 599 -35.17 9.46 -19.94
CA ALA A 599 -36.26 9.00 -20.79
C ALA A 599 -37.00 10.18 -21.46
N GLN A 600 -37.29 11.22 -20.68
CA GLN A 600 -38.03 12.40 -21.13
C GLN A 600 -37.17 13.50 -21.79
N THR A 601 -35.87 13.27 -22.03
CA THR A 601 -34.95 14.29 -22.60
C THR A 601 -33.99 13.78 -23.66
N MET A 602 -33.41 12.60 -23.48
CA MET A 602 -32.43 12.00 -24.39
C MET A 602 -33.02 10.83 -25.19
N LEU A 603 -33.90 10.03 -24.60
CA LEU A 603 -34.45 8.84 -25.27
C LEU A 603 -35.73 9.12 -26.09
N ALA A 604 -36.47 10.17 -25.75
CA ALA A 604 -37.69 10.57 -26.46
C ALA A 604 -37.42 10.90 -27.94
N GLY A 605 -38.18 10.27 -28.85
CA GLY A 605 -38.09 10.53 -30.30
C GLY A 605 -36.96 9.81 -31.05
N ARG A 606 -36.20 8.93 -30.39
CA ARG A 606 -35.19 8.07 -31.03
C ARG A 606 -35.82 6.92 -31.83
N THR A 607 -35.14 6.46 -32.87
CA THR A 607 -35.44 5.18 -33.54
C THR A 607 -34.77 4.00 -32.80
N LYS A 608 -35.13 2.75 -33.12
CA LYS A 608 -34.59 1.56 -32.43
C LYS A 608 -33.09 1.37 -32.61
N GLU A 609 -32.56 1.90 -33.71
CA GLU A 609 -31.19 1.82 -34.16
C GLU A 609 -30.29 2.83 -33.43
N GLN A 610 -30.89 3.90 -32.89
CA GLN A 610 -30.19 4.97 -32.15
C GLN A 610 -30.03 4.63 -30.67
N VAL A 611 -29.46 3.47 -30.34
CA VAL A 611 -29.32 3.00 -28.96
C VAL A 611 -28.41 3.93 -28.15
N LEU A 612 -28.92 4.42 -27.01
CA LEU A 612 -28.12 5.10 -25.98
C LEU A 612 -27.55 4.06 -25.01
N ALA A 613 -26.24 4.06 -24.80
CA ALA A 613 -25.61 3.30 -23.73
C ALA A 613 -25.70 4.07 -22.39
N LEU A 614 -25.99 3.37 -21.29
CA LEU A 614 -26.17 3.97 -19.96
C LEU A 614 -25.36 3.22 -18.90
N GLY A 615 -24.61 3.96 -18.08
CA GLY A 615 -24.00 3.38 -16.88
C GLY A 615 -23.36 4.39 -15.94
N SER A 616 -22.61 3.92 -14.95
CA SER A 616 -21.80 4.78 -14.07
C SER A 616 -20.53 4.09 -13.54
N VAL A 617 -19.46 4.87 -13.41
CA VAL A 617 -18.16 4.47 -12.81
C VAL A 617 -18.30 4.00 -11.36
N LYS A 618 -19.36 4.44 -10.67
CA LYS A 618 -19.56 4.24 -9.22
C LYS A 618 -19.74 2.77 -8.86
N ALA A 619 -20.29 1.97 -9.78
CA ALA A 619 -20.36 0.51 -9.67
C ALA A 619 -18.98 -0.17 -9.62
N SER A 620 -17.92 0.46 -10.15
CA SER A 620 -16.55 -0.05 -10.12
C SER A 620 -15.64 0.59 -9.08
N VAL A 621 -15.80 1.90 -8.78
CA VAL A 621 -14.84 2.64 -7.92
C VAL A 621 -15.46 3.28 -6.67
N GLY A 622 -16.75 3.07 -6.43
CA GLY A 622 -17.51 3.82 -5.43
C GLY A 622 -17.83 5.25 -5.88
N HIS A 623 -18.61 5.95 -5.06
CA HIS A 623 -18.97 7.34 -5.27
C HIS A 623 -17.87 8.26 -4.71
N ALA A 624 -17.01 8.78 -5.59
CA ALA A 624 -15.96 9.73 -5.23
C ALA A 624 -16.44 11.18 -4.99
N GLU A 625 -17.64 11.35 -4.42
CA GLU A 625 -18.27 12.61 -4.00
C GLU A 625 -17.92 13.84 -4.88
N PRO A 626 -17.16 14.90 -4.47
CA PRO A 626 -16.92 16.06 -5.33
C PRO A 626 -16.15 15.71 -6.62
N ALA A 627 -15.30 14.69 -6.59
CA ALA A 627 -14.52 14.16 -7.71
C ALA A 627 -15.27 13.13 -8.56
N ALA A 628 -16.48 12.70 -8.15
CA ALA A 628 -17.25 11.70 -8.88
C ALA A 628 -17.63 12.18 -10.29
N GLY A 629 -17.91 13.47 -10.44
CA GLY A 629 -18.21 14.09 -11.73
C GLY A 629 -17.09 13.95 -12.76
N ILE A 630 -15.83 14.19 -12.35
CA ILE A 630 -14.68 14.03 -13.26
C ILE A 630 -14.25 12.58 -13.41
N SER A 631 -14.43 11.74 -12.37
CA SER A 631 -14.21 10.29 -12.47
C SER A 631 -15.10 9.66 -13.55
N GLY A 632 -16.37 10.07 -13.59
CA GLY A 632 -17.30 9.72 -14.66
C GLY A 632 -16.90 10.34 -16.01
N LEU A 633 -16.56 11.64 -16.04
CA LEU A 633 -16.12 12.34 -17.26
C LEU A 633 -14.94 11.64 -17.93
N LEU A 634 -13.96 11.15 -17.17
CA LEU A 634 -12.82 10.39 -17.71
C LEU A 634 -13.21 9.00 -18.24
N ARG A 635 -14.11 8.27 -17.55
CA ARG A 635 -14.67 7.00 -18.06
C ARG A 635 -15.41 7.22 -19.38
N LEU A 636 -16.25 8.25 -19.44
CA LEU A 636 -17.00 8.66 -20.63
C LEU A 636 -16.05 9.05 -21.77
N ALA A 637 -15.07 9.91 -21.51
CA ALA A 637 -14.10 10.37 -22.50
C ALA A 637 -13.27 9.21 -23.07
N ASN A 638 -12.78 8.30 -22.21
CA ASN A 638 -12.08 7.10 -22.64
C ASN A 638 -12.97 6.20 -23.51
N GLY A 639 -14.23 6.02 -23.14
CA GLY A 639 -15.22 5.31 -23.96
C GLY A 639 -15.43 5.95 -25.33
N LEU A 640 -15.68 7.26 -25.37
CA LEU A 640 -15.86 8.02 -26.62
C LEU A 640 -14.63 7.93 -27.54
N VAL A 641 -13.41 8.06 -26.99
CA VAL A 641 -12.15 7.95 -27.74
C VAL A 641 -11.93 6.55 -28.35
N HIS A 642 -12.47 5.50 -27.73
CA HIS A 642 -12.39 4.12 -28.23
C HIS A 642 -13.66 3.64 -28.96
N ALA A 643 -14.69 4.48 -29.10
CA ALA A 643 -16.03 4.11 -29.57
C ALA A 643 -16.67 2.96 -28.76
N GLU A 644 -16.52 2.99 -27.43
CA GLU A 644 -16.92 1.93 -26.51
C GLU A 644 -17.77 2.44 -25.33
N ALA A 645 -18.76 1.65 -24.93
CA ALA A 645 -19.50 1.81 -23.69
C ALA A 645 -18.93 0.87 -22.62
N ALA A 646 -18.41 1.46 -21.54
CA ALA A 646 -17.95 0.72 -20.36
C ALA A 646 -19.14 0.10 -19.60
N PRO A 647 -19.02 -1.13 -19.06
CA PRO A 647 -20.11 -1.82 -18.40
C PRO A 647 -20.42 -1.31 -16.98
N ASN A 648 -21.54 -1.79 -16.46
CA ASN A 648 -22.01 -1.61 -15.10
C ASN A 648 -21.62 -2.84 -14.26
N ALA A 649 -20.48 -2.77 -13.59
CA ALA A 649 -19.86 -3.91 -12.89
C ALA A 649 -20.79 -4.62 -11.88
N GLN A 650 -21.72 -3.87 -11.26
CA GLN A 650 -22.62 -4.36 -10.21
C GLN A 650 -24.04 -4.70 -10.71
N LEU A 651 -24.33 -4.56 -12.00
CA LEU A 651 -25.68 -4.75 -12.55
C LEU A 651 -25.90 -6.19 -12.99
N ALA A 652 -26.82 -6.90 -12.33
CA ALA A 652 -27.25 -8.25 -12.66
C ALA A 652 -28.75 -8.32 -12.99
N ILE A 653 -29.60 -7.60 -12.24
CA ILE A 653 -31.05 -7.54 -12.47
C ILE A 653 -31.48 -6.09 -12.36
N VAL A 654 -31.98 -5.50 -13.45
CA VAL A 654 -32.40 -4.09 -13.47
C VAL A 654 -33.59 -3.86 -12.54
N ASN A 655 -33.54 -2.75 -11.78
CA ASN A 655 -34.61 -2.28 -10.91
C ASN A 655 -35.93 -2.08 -11.68
N GLU A 656 -37.07 -2.49 -11.10
CA GLU A 656 -38.37 -2.46 -11.77
C GLU A 656 -38.88 -1.03 -12.10
N HIS A 657 -38.54 -0.02 -11.29
CA HIS A 657 -38.92 1.38 -11.53
C HIS A 657 -38.02 2.05 -12.59
N VAL A 658 -36.74 1.66 -12.65
CA VAL A 658 -35.83 1.99 -13.76
C VAL A 658 -36.34 1.36 -15.05
N MET A 659 -36.68 0.07 -15.03
CA MET A 659 -37.27 -0.62 -16.17
C MET A 659 -38.60 0.00 -16.60
N ALA A 660 -39.47 0.41 -15.68
CA ALA A 660 -40.72 1.10 -16.02
C ALA A 660 -40.49 2.40 -16.80
N SER A 661 -39.37 3.09 -16.55
CA SER A 661 -38.99 4.33 -17.25
C SER A 661 -38.30 4.09 -18.60
N LEU A 662 -37.59 2.97 -18.77
CA LEU A 662 -36.78 2.67 -19.96
C LEU A 662 -37.43 1.65 -20.92
N LYS A 663 -38.45 0.91 -20.48
CA LYS A 663 -39.11 -0.16 -21.27
C LYS A 663 -39.68 0.38 -22.59
N GLY A 664 -39.20 -0.16 -23.71
CA GLY A 664 -39.59 0.25 -25.05
C GLY A 664 -38.82 1.45 -25.61
N THR A 665 -37.93 2.07 -24.82
CA THR A 665 -36.96 3.06 -25.32
C THR A 665 -35.71 2.35 -25.88
N PRO A 666 -34.98 2.96 -26.83
CA PRO A 666 -33.70 2.44 -27.32
C PRO A 666 -32.58 2.82 -26.34
N CYS A 667 -32.58 2.19 -25.16
CA CYS A 667 -31.60 2.34 -24.11
C CYS A 667 -30.99 0.97 -23.76
N ALA A 668 -29.66 0.90 -23.62
CA ALA A 668 -28.94 -0.30 -23.22
C ALA A 668 -28.06 0.00 -22.00
N MET A 669 -28.12 -0.86 -20.99
CA MET A 669 -27.21 -0.82 -19.84
C MET A 669 -26.21 -1.98 -19.96
N PRO A 670 -25.02 -1.75 -20.55
CA PRO A 670 -24.04 -2.82 -20.76
C PRO A 670 -23.55 -3.41 -19.43
N THR A 671 -23.37 -4.73 -19.41
CA THR A 671 -22.72 -5.51 -18.32
C THR A 671 -21.39 -6.14 -18.77
N GLN A 672 -21.08 -6.02 -20.08
CA GLN A 672 -19.79 -6.30 -20.71
C GLN A 672 -19.42 -5.10 -21.60
N LEU A 673 -18.14 -4.95 -21.98
CA LEU A 673 -17.68 -3.88 -22.87
C LEU A 673 -18.42 -3.96 -24.23
N ALA A 674 -19.15 -2.90 -24.60
CA ALA A 674 -19.94 -2.86 -25.82
C ALA A 674 -19.42 -1.79 -26.78
N ALA A 675 -19.52 -2.01 -28.09
CA ALA A 675 -19.27 -0.96 -29.08
C ALA A 675 -20.39 0.09 -29.03
N LEU A 676 -20.02 1.37 -29.12
CA LEU A 676 -20.95 2.43 -29.46
C LEU A 676 -21.32 2.34 -30.95
N PRO A 677 -22.45 2.89 -31.38
CA PRO A 677 -22.74 3.05 -32.81
C PRO A 677 -21.59 3.77 -33.50
N ALA A 678 -21.00 3.13 -34.52
CA ALA A 678 -19.95 3.76 -35.31
C ALA A 678 -20.55 4.98 -36.02
N ALA A 679 -20.05 6.17 -35.67
CA ALA A 679 -20.31 7.37 -36.44
C ALA A 679 -19.78 7.19 -37.87
N ALA A 680 -20.36 7.90 -38.85
CA ALA A 680 -19.80 7.92 -40.21
C ALA A 680 -18.35 8.43 -40.18
N GLU A 681 -17.50 8.02 -41.13
CA GLU A 681 -16.07 8.36 -41.10
C GLU A 681 -15.84 9.88 -40.97
N GLY A 682 -15.40 10.31 -39.78
CA GLY A 682 -15.14 11.71 -39.44
C GLY A 682 -16.22 12.43 -38.62
N GLU A 683 -17.40 11.84 -38.40
CA GLU A 683 -18.42 12.41 -37.52
C GLU A 683 -18.08 12.21 -36.02
N PRO A 684 -18.34 13.21 -35.15
CA PRO A 684 -17.98 13.13 -33.74
C PRO A 684 -18.99 12.34 -32.92
N ILE A 685 -18.52 11.37 -32.12
CA ILE A 685 -19.37 10.65 -31.17
C ILE A 685 -19.65 11.58 -29.97
N VAL A 686 -20.93 11.75 -29.62
CA VAL A 686 -21.37 12.61 -28.52
C VAL A 686 -21.74 11.78 -27.28
N GLY A 687 -21.36 12.24 -26.09
CA GLY A 687 -21.74 11.64 -24.81
C GLY A 687 -22.13 12.70 -23.78
N ALA A 688 -22.79 12.31 -22.69
CA ALA A 688 -23.13 13.21 -21.58
C ALA A 688 -22.73 12.63 -20.22
N VAL A 689 -22.36 13.49 -19.27
CA VAL A 689 -22.05 13.12 -17.89
C VAL A 689 -22.84 13.99 -16.90
N SER A 690 -23.52 13.33 -15.96
CA SER A 690 -24.32 13.96 -14.90
C SER A 690 -23.67 13.79 -13.53
N SER A 691 -23.78 14.80 -12.67
CA SER A 691 -23.59 14.61 -11.23
C SER A 691 -24.43 15.59 -10.41
N PHE A 692 -25.02 15.08 -9.34
CA PHE A 692 -26.02 15.77 -8.51
C PHE A 692 -25.52 15.85 -7.07
N GLY A 693 -25.47 17.06 -6.51
CA GLY A 693 -25.10 17.27 -5.09
C GLY A 693 -26.32 17.11 -4.19
N TYR A 694 -26.15 16.50 -3.00
CA TYR A 694 -27.24 16.33 -2.02
C TYR A 694 -27.79 17.67 -1.47
N SER A 695 -27.15 18.79 -1.78
CA SER A 695 -27.61 20.16 -1.54
C SER A 695 -28.56 20.69 -2.62
N GLY A 696 -28.94 19.85 -3.59
CA GLY A 696 -29.79 20.19 -4.73
C GLY A 696 -29.04 20.79 -5.92
N THR A 697 -27.73 21.05 -5.84
CA THR A 697 -26.97 21.60 -6.98
C THR A 697 -26.66 20.49 -7.99
N ILE A 698 -27.28 20.56 -9.16
CA ILE A 698 -27.26 19.53 -10.20
C ILE A 698 -26.54 20.03 -11.46
N VAL A 699 -25.70 19.18 -12.07
CA VAL A 699 -24.85 19.57 -13.20
C VAL A 699 -24.78 18.48 -14.26
N ASN A 700 -24.84 18.86 -15.54
CA ASN A 700 -24.57 17.99 -16.68
C ASN A 700 -23.61 18.67 -17.65
N ALA A 701 -22.66 17.90 -18.19
CA ALA A 701 -21.78 18.30 -19.28
C ALA A 701 -21.96 17.36 -20.49
N VAL A 702 -21.80 17.90 -21.69
CA VAL A 702 -21.86 17.17 -22.96
C VAL A 702 -20.46 17.17 -23.58
N LEU A 703 -19.97 16.00 -23.96
CA LEU A 703 -18.66 15.76 -24.57
C LEU A 703 -18.85 15.32 -26.03
N ARG A 704 -17.87 15.61 -26.88
CA ARG A 704 -17.79 15.16 -28.28
C ARG A 704 -16.37 14.71 -28.60
N THR A 705 -16.18 13.66 -29.40
CA THR A 705 -14.82 13.30 -29.85
C THR A 705 -14.17 14.42 -30.66
N ALA A 706 -12.84 14.47 -30.67
CA ALA A 706 -12.10 15.34 -31.57
C ALA A 706 -12.17 14.80 -33.02
N ALA A 707 -12.11 15.68 -34.01
CA ALA A 707 -12.08 15.27 -35.42
C ALA A 707 -10.67 14.80 -35.82
N GLY A 708 -10.59 13.60 -36.40
CA GLY A 708 -9.34 12.93 -36.77
C GLY A 708 -9.13 11.61 -36.02
N ALA A 709 -8.04 10.90 -36.31
CA ALA A 709 -7.64 9.75 -35.51
C ALA A 709 -7.25 10.21 -34.09
N PRO A 710 -7.57 9.44 -33.03
CA PRO A 710 -7.22 9.82 -31.67
C PRO A 710 -5.69 9.94 -31.54
N PRO A 711 -5.17 11.01 -30.92
CA PRO A 711 -3.73 11.19 -30.82
C PRO A 711 -3.08 10.04 -30.04
N ALA A 712 -1.98 9.54 -30.58
CA ALA A 712 -1.05 8.72 -29.82
C ALA A 712 -0.49 9.58 -28.67
N ILE A 713 -1.01 9.35 -27.45
CA ILE A 713 -0.61 10.10 -26.26
C ILE A 713 0.91 9.98 -26.10
N PRO A 714 1.68 11.08 -26.19
CA PRO A 714 3.13 11.00 -26.19
C PRO A 714 3.62 10.46 -24.83
N PRO A 715 4.47 9.42 -24.80
CA PRO A 715 4.86 8.75 -23.55
C PRO A 715 5.92 9.53 -22.77
N ARG A 716 5.60 10.76 -22.36
CA ARG A 716 6.37 11.56 -21.40
C ARG A 716 5.64 11.58 -20.06
N SER A 717 5.75 10.47 -19.33
CA SER A 717 5.36 10.44 -17.91
C SER A 717 6.35 11.26 -17.09
N ILE A 718 5.87 12.26 -16.34
CA ILE A 718 6.71 12.97 -15.37
C ILE A 718 7.17 11.97 -14.30
N LYS A 719 8.49 11.85 -14.12
CA LYS A 719 9.08 11.18 -12.97
C LYS A 719 9.06 12.15 -11.79
N TYR A 720 8.23 11.87 -10.79
CA TYR A 720 8.18 12.61 -9.52
C TYR A 720 9.01 11.91 -8.45
N THR A 721 9.82 12.68 -7.73
CA THR A 721 10.67 12.24 -6.61
C THR A 721 9.86 12.27 -5.31
N ARG A 722 8.79 11.46 -5.29
CA ARG A 722 7.74 11.55 -4.27
C ARG A 722 8.23 11.13 -2.89
N LYS A 723 8.06 12.02 -1.91
CA LYS A 723 8.25 11.78 -0.48
C LYS A 723 6.88 11.67 0.17
N ALA A 724 6.75 10.90 1.26
CA ALA A 724 5.45 10.82 1.92
C ALA A 724 5.34 11.86 3.03
N TYR A 725 4.18 12.47 3.11
CA TYR A 725 3.73 13.31 4.20
C TYR A 725 2.42 12.66 4.67
N THR A 726 2.47 11.89 5.75
CA THR A 726 1.29 11.19 6.30
C THR A 726 0.32 12.18 6.93
N TRP A 727 -0.70 11.70 7.64
CA TRP A 727 -1.67 12.56 8.33
C TRP A 727 -2.48 11.87 9.40
N SER A 728 -2.75 10.57 9.24
CA SER A 728 -3.20 9.74 10.34
C SER A 728 -2.24 9.98 11.50
N ILE A 729 -2.76 10.53 12.60
CA ILE A 729 -1.98 10.93 13.78
C ILE A 729 -1.31 9.70 14.42
N ALA A 730 -1.83 8.50 14.14
CA ALA A 730 -1.23 7.21 14.46
C ALA A 730 -0.07 6.78 13.53
N ARG A 731 0.35 7.61 12.55
CA ARG A 731 1.45 7.31 11.60
C ARG A 731 2.37 8.48 11.25
N PHE A 732 2.09 9.72 11.65
CA PHE A 732 3.00 10.86 11.38
C PHE A 732 4.22 10.91 12.31
N SER A 733 4.54 9.79 12.95
CA SER A 733 5.92 9.46 13.31
C SER A 733 6.81 9.38 12.05
N SER A 734 6.30 8.78 10.96
CA SER A 734 7.13 7.82 10.22
C SER A 734 8.10 8.34 9.14
N LEU A 735 8.32 9.66 9.01
CA LEU A 735 8.65 10.19 7.66
C LEU A 735 9.68 11.29 7.44
N ALA A 736 10.26 11.93 8.44
CA ALA A 736 11.29 12.97 8.24
C ALA A 736 12.65 12.46 7.68
N GLY A 737 12.76 11.19 7.29
CA GLY A 737 14.03 10.51 6.98
C GLY A 737 14.42 10.37 5.50
N GLN A 738 13.60 10.86 4.55
CA GLN A 738 13.84 10.67 3.09
C GLN A 738 13.86 11.98 2.29
N GLU A 739 14.06 13.12 2.93
CA GLU A 739 14.13 14.41 2.23
C GLU A 739 15.43 14.59 1.44
N ALA A 740 16.53 13.98 1.91
CA ALA A 740 17.91 14.18 1.44
C ALA A 740 18.41 13.18 0.36
N ALA A 741 17.53 12.38 -0.24
CA ALA A 741 17.87 11.47 -1.34
C ALA A 741 16.60 11.12 -2.15
N GLN A 742 16.52 11.28 -3.48
CA GLN A 742 17.52 11.77 -4.45
C GLN A 742 16.80 12.45 -5.63
N SER A 743 17.27 13.62 -6.04
CA SER A 743 17.44 13.84 -7.48
C SER A 743 18.61 12.96 -7.96
N ALA A 744 18.49 12.12 -8.98
CA ALA A 744 17.27 11.74 -9.71
C ALA A 744 17.42 10.30 -10.26
N GLU A 745 16.29 9.66 -10.58
CA GLU A 745 16.15 8.40 -11.35
C GLU A 745 16.83 7.15 -10.73
N GLU A 746 16.18 6.01 -10.47
CA GLU A 746 15.03 5.37 -11.13
C GLU A 746 14.04 4.70 -10.14
N ALA A 747 12.88 4.26 -10.65
CA ALA A 747 11.78 3.65 -9.88
C ALA A 747 10.89 2.79 -10.81
N PRO A 748 9.95 1.93 -10.32
CA PRO A 748 9.56 1.73 -8.92
C PRO A 748 9.47 0.27 -8.42
N ALA A 749 9.74 0.06 -7.13
CA ALA A 749 9.21 -1.05 -6.34
C ALA A 749 8.92 -0.55 -4.91
N ALA A 750 7.78 -0.91 -4.32
CA ALA A 750 7.29 -0.27 -3.10
C ALA A 750 7.99 -0.78 -1.82
N ALA A 751 8.56 0.12 -1.03
CA ALA A 751 9.15 -0.15 0.28
C ALA A 751 8.41 0.63 1.39
N ALA A 752 8.18 -0.02 2.53
CA ALA A 752 7.41 0.55 3.64
C ALA A 752 8.16 1.65 4.41
N LYS A 753 7.42 2.60 4.99
CA LYS A 753 7.97 3.84 5.58
C LYS A 753 8.18 3.75 7.12
N PRO A 754 9.29 4.31 7.65
CA PRO A 754 9.83 3.99 8.98
C PRO A 754 9.10 4.65 10.16
N ALA A 755 8.36 3.89 10.98
CA ALA A 755 7.89 4.44 12.27
C ALA A 755 9.01 5.14 13.06
N THR A 756 8.74 6.32 13.60
CA THR A 756 9.66 6.99 14.53
C THR A 756 9.10 7.01 15.95
N TYR A 757 10.01 7.20 16.90
CA TYR A 757 9.75 6.94 18.30
C TYR A 757 10.06 8.20 19.09
N SER A 758 9.02 8.79 19.69
CA SER A 758 9.14 10.00 20.49
C SER A 758 9.65 9.67 21.89
N MET A 759 10.11 10.70 22.61
CA MET A 759 10.57 10.60 23.97
C MET A 759 9.77 11.57 24.84
N ALA A 760 9.20 11.11 25.94
CA ALA A 760 8.36 11.94 26.82
C ALA A 760 8.73 11.74 28.30
N TRP A 761 9.01 12.84 29.01
CA TRP A 761 9.12 12.82 30.47
C TRP A 761 7.73 12.79 31.10
N ALA A 762 7.59 11.98 32.15
CA ALA A 762 6.36 11.71 32.86
C ALA A 762 6.62 11.76 34.37
N GLU A 763 6.10 12.78 35.08
CA GLU A 763 5.92 12.66 36.53
C GLU A 763 4.78 11.66 36.81
N VAL A 764 5.11 10.61 37.56
CA VAL A 764 4.20 9.55 37.99
C VAL A 764 3.85 9.78 39.45
N SER A 765 2.60 10.19 39.68
CA SER A 765 1.97 10.25 41.00
C SER A 765 0.65 9.46 40.97
N ALA A 766 0.38 8.72 42.03
CA ALA A 766 -0.75 7.79 42.12
C ALA A 766 -1.70 8.21 43.25
N GLU A 767 -2.92 8.60 42.91
CA GLU A 767 -3.98 8.80 43.90
C GLU A 767 -4.43 7.44 44.44
N GLY A 768 -4.77 7.38 45.74
CA GLY A 768 -5.21 6.15 46.41
C GLY A 768 -4.10 5.15 46.77
N VAL A 769 -2.84 5.39 46.39
CA VAL A 769 -1.68 4.63 46.90
C VAL A 769 -0.99 5.45 47.99
N ALA A 770 -0.92 4.92 49.20
CA ALA A 770 -0.17 5.54 50.29
C ALA A 770 1.35 5.40 50.03
N TRP A 771 1.94 6.38 49.37
CA TRP A 771 3.40 6.51 49.27
C TRP A 771 3.96 6.86 50.65
N ALA A 772 4.88 6.03 51.14
CA ALA A 772 5.50 6.23 52.45
C ALA A 772 6.49 7.41 52.42
N GLU A 773 6.13 8.46 53.15
CA GLU A 773 6.97 9.52 53.74
C GLU A 773 8.02 10.21 52.83
N ASP A 774 7.74 11.48 52.52
CA ASP A 774 8.71 12.54 52.18
C ASP A 774 9.60 12.40 50.93
N LYS A 775 9.12 11.73 49.87
CA LYS A 775 9.65 11.94 48.51
C LYS A 775 8.56 12.13 47.45
N GLY A 776 8.81 13.10 46.55
CA GLY A 776 7.89 13.54 45.50
C GLY A 776 7.77 12.56 44.31
N ALA A 777 7.08 13.01 43.27
CA ALA A 777 6.72 12.21 42.10
C ALA A 777 7.93 11.54 41.41
N LEU A 778 7.74 10.32 40.89
CA LEU A 778 8.77 9.65 40.09
C LEU A 778 8.76 10.19 38.67
N THR A 779 9.86 10.80 38.25
CA THR A 779 10.08 11.15 36.84
C THR A 779 10.55 9.94 36.04
N VAL A 780 9.82 9.61 34.97
CA VAL A 780 10.06 8.48 34.05
C VAL A 780 10.20 8.99 32.61
N LEU A 781 11.14 8.45 31.83
CA LEU A 781 11.21 8.67 30.38
C LEU A 781 10.48 7.55 29.63
N LEU A 782 9.48 7.90 28.83
CA LEU A 782 8.76 7.00 27.94
C LEU A 782 9.29 7.12 26.52
N VAL A 783 9.57 5.99 25.86
CA VAL A 783 9.98 5.96 24.43
C VAL A 783 9.17 4.91 23.66
N GLY A 784 8.25 5.39 22.82
CA GLY A 784 7.31 4.60 22.01
C GLY A 784 7.03 5.32 20.68
N GLU A 785 6.25 4.72 19.77
CA GLU A 785 5.92 5.37 18.50
C GLU A 785 5.18 6.70 18.76
N ALA A 786 5.49 7.74 17.97
CA ALA A 786 5.06 9.11 18.22
C ALA A 786 3.54 9.31 18.05
N GLY A 787 2.78 8.91 19.08
CA GLY A 787 1.32 8.99 19.17
C GLY A 787 0.81 8.66 20.58
N GLU A 788 -0.51 8.77 20.79
CA GLU A 788 -1.12 8.80 22.14
C GLU A 788 -1.20 7.45 22.88
N ALA A 789 -0.72 6.36 22.27
CA ALA A 789 -0.78 5.00 22.84
C ALA A 789 0.00 4.87 24.17
N ALA A 790 1.19 5.48 24.27
CA ALA A 790 2.01 5.39 25.49
C ALA A 790 1.35 6.09 26.70
N PRO A 791 0.79 7.31 26.59
CA PRO A 791 -0.06 7.88 27.64
C PRO A 791 -1.32 7.06 27.94
N ALA A 792 -2.04 6.55 26.94
CA ALA A 792 -3.31 5.85 27.14
C ALA A 792 -3.16 4.57 27.96
N ALA A 793 -2.12 3.77 27.67
CA ALA A 793 -1.76 2.58 28.44
C ALA A 793 -1.27 2.88 29.87
N LEU A 794 -1.00 4.15 30.19
CA LEU A 794 -0.48 4.63 31.48
C LEU A 794 -1.45 5.58 32.21
N SER A 795 -2.71 5.61 31.79
CA SER A 795 -3.78 6.49 32.27
C SER A 795 -4.08 6.49 33.78
N PRO A 796 -3.74 5.48 34.63
CA PRO A 796 -3.91 5.57 36.08
C PRO A 796 -3.06 6.61 36.82
N PHE A 797 -2.13 7.30 36.14
CA PHE A 797 -1.18 8.23 36.78
C PHE A 797 -1.37 9.69 36.35
N ARG A 798 -1.29 10.63 37.29
CA ARG A 798 -1.34 12.07 37.00
C ARG A 798 -0.03 12.53 36.34
N LEU A 799 0.02 12.39 35.02
CA LEU A 799 1.10 12.89 34.17
C LEU A 799 1.20 14.42 34.23
N LYS A 800 2.11 14.94 35.06
CA LYS A 800 2.52 16.34 34.99
C LYS A 800 3.51 16.50 33.83
N ARG A 801 3.09 17.18 32.76
CA ARG A 801 4.00 17.73 31.76
C ARG A 801 4.60 19.03 32.32
N SER A 802 5.92 19.13 32.37
CA SER A 802 6.59 20.41 32.37
C SER A 802 6.64 20.92 30.92
N GLU A 803 5.96 22.03 30.63
CA GLU A 803 6.12 22.72 29.34
C GLU A 803 7.40 23.57 29.34
N GLY A 804 8.54 22.87 29.34
CA GLY A 804 9.84 23.40 28.98
C GLY A 804 10.32 22.82 27.64
N SER A 805 11.38 23.39 27.09
CA SER A 805 12.20 22.71 26.09
C SER A 805 12.79 21.42 26.67
N VAL A 806 13.34 20.55 25.81
CA VAL A 806 14.22 19.47 26.28
C VAL A 806 15.52 20.11 26.76
N GLY A 807 15.50 20.55 28.02
CA GLY A 807 16.71 20.88 28.77
C GLY A 807 17.64 19.67 28.80
N SER A 808 18.91 19.92 29.08
CA SER A 808 19.89 18.86 29.22
C SER A 808 19.48 17.89 30.34
N LEU A 809 19.87 16.63 30.22
CA LEU A 809 19.63 15.61 31.26
C LEU A 809 20.23 15.96 32.64
N ALA A 810 21.04 17.01 32.74
CA ALA A 810 21.56 17.56 34.00
C ALA A 810 20.60 18.54 34.70
N GLU A 811 19.62 19.10 33.99
CA GLU A 811 18.64 20.06 34.55
C GLU A 811 17.42 19.35 35.17
N VAL A 812 17.17 18.08 34.81
CA VAL A 812 16.13 17.24 35.41
C VAL A 812 16.67 16.55 36.67
N GLY A 813 16.44 17.18 37.83
CA GLY A 813 16.93 16.70 39.12
C GLY A 813 16.51 15.26 39.47
N TYR A 814 17.47 14.44 39.89
CA TYR A 814 17.32 13.05 40.39
C TYR A 814 16.20 12.22 39.74
N LEU A 815 16.46 11.75 38.52
CA LEU A 815 15.64 10.76 37.84
C LEU A 815 15.58 9.43 38.62
N HIS A 816 14.40 8.79 38.60
CA HIS A 816 14.11 7.61 39.41
C HIS A 816 14.03 6.30 38.58
N ALA A 817 13.52 6.35 37.34
CA ALA A 817 13.51 5.24 36.39
C ALA A 817 13.37 5.73 34.94
N ILE A 818 13.65 4.88 33.96
CA ILE A 818 13.42 5.12 32.53
C ILE A 818 12.72 3.89 31.93
N VAL A 819 11.76 4.06 31.03
CA VAL A 819 10.90 2.99 30.49
C VAL A 819 10.71 3.16 28.97
N LEU A 820 11.56 2.51 28.17
CA LEU A 820 11.50 2.51 26.71
C LEU A 820 10.35 1.60 26.23
N ALA A 821 9.11 2.10 26.30
CA ALA A 821 7.87 1.39 25.96
C ALA A 821 7.51 1.41 24.47
N ALA A 822 8.13 0.50 23.70
CA ALA A 822 7.78 0.25 22.31
C ALA A 822 6.57 -0.70 22.22
N LEU A 823 5.37 -0.13 22.24
CA LEU A 823 4.09 -0.85 22.19
C LEU A 823 3.33 -0.41 20.92
N THR A 824 3.53 -1.10 19.79
CA THR A 824 3.00 -0.66 18.49
C THR A 824 2.57 -1.81 17.56
N GLU A 825 1.83 -1.47 16.51
CA GLU A 825 1.38 -2.40 15.46
C GLU A 825 2.21 -2.27 14.16
N SER A 826 3.21 -1.40 14.15
CA SER A 826 4.00 -1.01 12.97
C SER A 826 5.20 -1.93 12.75
N ALA A 827 4.97 -3.12 12.20
CA ALA A 827 6.02 -4.10 11.90
C ALA A 827 6.69 -3.83 10.54
N THR A 828 7.79 -3.07 10.52
CA THR A 828 8.67 -2.89 9.33
C THR A 828 10.15 -2.79 9.73
N ALA A 829 11.08 -3.16 8.85
CA ALA A 829 12.53 -3.01 9.11
C ALA A 829 12.95 -1.55 9.35
N ALA A 830 12.24 -0.63 8.72
CA ALA A 830 12.50 0.79 8.80
C ALA A 830 11.96 1.37 10.13
N ALA A 831 10.86 0.82 10.66
CA ALA A 831 10.42 1.08 12.04
C ALA A 831 11.45 0.61 13.07
N GLU A 832 12.01 -0.60 12.92
CA GLU A 832 13.04 -1.13 13.84
C GLU A 832 14.22 -0.19 13.99
N GLU A 833 14.78 0.24 12.86
CA GLU A 833 15.90 1.17 12.83
C GLU A 833 15.58 2.50 13.53
N GLY A 834 14.33 2.96 13.43
CA GLY A 834 13.82 4.15 14.12
C GLY A 834 13.84 4.00 15.65
N VAL A 835 13.26 2.93 16.19
CA VAL A 835 13.25 2.66 17.65
C VAL A 835 14.68 2.57 18.16
N LEU A 836 15.51 1.86 17.40
CA LEU A 836 16.85 1.50 17.79
C LEU A 836 17.82 2.66 17.71
N SER A 837 17.63 3.57 16.75
CA SER A 837 18.32 4.87 16.74
C SER A 837 17.94 5.72 17.96
N THR A 838 16.66 5.80 18.34
CA THR A 838 16.23 6.57 19.52
C THR A 838 16.71 5.94 20.83
N ALA A 839 16.49 4.63 21.02
CA ALA A 839 16.96 3.89 22.21
C ALA A 839 18.49 3.93 22.33
N LEU A 840 19.22 3.80 21.22
CA LEU A 840 20.67 4.00 21.19
C LEU A 840 21.03 5.43 21.63
N SER A 841 20.34 6.46 21.14
CA SER A 841 20.58 7.85 21.54
C SER A 841 20.39 8.06 23.05
N VAL A 842 19.29 7.53 23.62
CA VAL A 842 19.01 7.59 25.08
C VAL A 842 20.09 6.86 25.87
N LEU A 843 20.38 5.59 25.54
CA LEU A 843 21.38 4.80 26.25
C LEU A 843 22.80 5.41 26.13
N ARG A 844 23.10 6.10 25.03
CA ARG A 844 24.34 6.88 24.84
C ARG A 844 24.41 8.10 25.76
N GLN A 845 23.36 8.91 25.81
CA GLN A 845 23.30 10.09 26.68
C GLN A 845 23.42 9.67 28.15
N LEU A 846 22.71 8.62 28.56
CA LEU A 846 22.77 8.09 29.94
C LEU A 846 24.15 7.52 30.28
N ALA A 847 24.80 6.82 29.36
CA ALA A 847 26.17 6.34 29.54
C ALA A 847 27.22 7.47 29.66
N GLY A 848 26.91 8.68 29.18
CA GLY A 848 27.80 9.85 29.24
C GLY A 848 27.78 10.62 30.55
N LEU A 849 26.75 10.45 31.40
CA LEU A 849 26.50 11.35 32.55
C LEU A 849 27.31 11.01 33.82
N GLY A 850 28.07 9.90 33.84
CA GLY A 850 29.09 9.59 34.85
C GLY A 850 28.62 9.37 36.31
N GLY A 851 27.34 9.57 36.61
CA GLY A 851 26.78 9.55 37.96
C GLY A 851 26.13 8.22 38.37
N LYS A 852 25.41 8.26 39.50
CA LYS A 852 24.61 7.14 40.03
C LYS A 852 23.26 7.07 39.31
N MET A 853 23.28 6.50 38.09
CA MET A 853 22.15 6.55 37.15
C MET A 853 20.88 5.80 37.62
N PRO A 854 19.68 6.23 37.18
CA PRO A 854 18.44 5.46 37.34
C PRO A 854 18.50 4.14 36.56
N PRO A 855 17.76 3.10 36.99
CA PRO A 855 17.57 1.88 36.21
C PRO A 855 16.75 2.16 34.94
N VAL A 856 17.06 1.42 33.88
CA VAL A 856 16.37 1.50 32.59
C VAL A 856 15.57 0.22 32.35
N TRP A 857 14.34 0.37 31.90
CA TRP A 857 13.45 -0.70 31.49
C TRP A 857 13.13 -0.54 30.00
N VAL A 858 12.98 -1.66 29.30
CA VAL A 858 12.72 -1.71 27.86
C VAL A 858 11.47 -2.56 27.68
N CYS A 859 10.32 -1.91 27.52
CA CYS A 859 9.05 -2.60 27.41
C CYS A 859 8.67 -2.77 25.94
N THR A 860 8.33 -3.99 25.54
CA THR A 860 7.95 -4.34 24.16
C THR A 860 6.60 -5.06 24.14
N GLN A 861 5.99 -5.27 22.97
CA GLN A 861 4.67 -5.92 22.86
C GLN A 861 4.67 -7.11 21.89
N GLU A 862 4.25 -8.28 22.37
CA GLU A 862 4.19 -9.53 21.58
C GLU A 862 5.49 -9.82 20.78
N THR A 863 6.68 -9.39 21.20
CA THR A 863 7.92 -9.51 20.40
C THR A 863 8.69 -10.80 20.65
N GLN A 864 8.40 -11.47 21.76
CA GLN A 864 8.99 -12.73 22.18
C GLN A 864 7.92 -13.83 22.21
N GLN A 865 8.31 -15.07 21.91
CA GLN A 865 7.44 -16.25 22.04
C GLN A 865 7.15 -16.55 23.52
N ALA A 866 5.95 -17.05 23.83
CA ALA A 866 5.52 -17.50 25.15
C ALA A 866 4.37 -18.54 25.01
N PRO A 867 4.20 -19.50 25.94
CA PRO A 867 3.35 -20.68 25.70
C PRO A 867 1.84 -20.41 25.61
N ALA A 868 1.37 -19.30 26.20
CA ALA A 868 -0.03 -19.10 26.58
C ALA A 868 -0.76 -17.99 25.80
N ALA A 869 -0.23 -17.53 24.66
CA ALA A 869 -0.75 -16.36 23.97
C ALA A 869 -0.91 -16.52 22.45
N SER A 870 -2.17 -16.40 22.00
CA SER A 870 -2.68 -15.88 20.71
C SER A 870 -2.08 -16.30 19.35
N GLY A 871 -0.97 -17.02 19.29
CA GLY A 871 -0.22 -17.32 18.07
C GLY A 871 0.52 -16.11 17.47
N ARG A 872 0.67 -15.00 18.22
CA ARG A 872 1.22 -13.74 17.71
C ARG A 872 2.61 -13.44 18.28
N VAL A 873 3.61 -13.48 17.41
CA VAL A 873 4.91 -12.83 17.61
C VAL A 873 5.09 -11.73 16.55
N ARG A 874 5.57 -10.57 16.97
CA ARG A 874 5.82 -9.39 16.13
C ARG A 874 7.31 -9.27 15.84
N PHE A 875 7.61 -8.86 14.60
CA PHE A 875 8.95 -8.50 14.15
C PHE A 875 9.37 -7.13 14.70
N SER A 876 8.39 -6.27 15.03
CA SER A 876 8.64 -4.99 15.67
C SER A 876 9.28 -5.16 17.05
N HIS A 877 10.19 -4.27 17.36
CA HIS A 877 10.97 -4.05 18.58
C HIS A 877 11.86 -5.21 19.02
N ALA A 878 11.94 -6.27 18.21
CA ALA A 878 12.83 -7.41 18.41
C ALA A 878 14.31 -6.99 18.53
N GLY A 879 14.74 -5.98 17.78
CA GLY A 879 16.12 -5.49 17.85
C GLY A 879 16.47 -4.83 19.19
N LEU A 880 15.49 -4.28 19.94
CA LEU A 880 15.74 -3.67 21.25
C LEU A 880 16.32 -4.67 22.25
N TRP A 881 15.99 -5.95 22.11
CA TRP A 881 16.53 -7.02 22.95
C TRP A 881 18.04 -7.19 22.72
N GLY A 882 18.49 -7.21 21.45
CA GLY A 882 19.92 -7.26 21.10
C GLY A 882 20.70 -6.00 21.53
N LEU A 883 20.10 -4.82 21.41
CA LEU A 883 20.66 -3.57 21.92
C LEU A 883 20.80 -3.59 23.44
N ALA A 884 19.74 -3.96 24.16
CA ALA A 884 19.73 -4.00 25.63
C ALA A 884 20.70 -5.05 26.20
N ARG A 885 20.80 -6.22 25.57
CA ARG A 885 21.80 -7.27 25.89
C ARG A 885 23.22 -6.71 25.78
N THR A 886 23.53 -6.01 24.69
CA THR A 886 24.84 -5.37 24.52
C THR A 886 25.08 -4.20 25.48
N CYS A 887 24.03 -3.42 25.79
CA CYS A 887 24.14 -2.32 26.75
C CYS A 887 24.38 -2.81 28.19
N ARG A 888 23.80 -3.96 28.59
CA ARG A 888 24.12 -4.66 29.85
C ARG A 888 25.59 -5.06 29.95
N GLU A 889 26.24 -5.43 28.84
CA GLU A 889 27.68 -5.70 28.82
C GLU A 889 28.56 -4.43 28.84
N GLU A 890 28.21 -3.41 28.06
CA GLU A 890 29.05 -2.21 27.90
C GLU A 890 28.89 -1.18 29.02
N VAL A 891 27.69 -1.08 29.62
CA VAL A 891 27.37 -0.07 30.66
C VAL A 891 26.60 -0.73 31.82
N PRO A 892 27.19 -1.66 32.60
CA PRO A 892 26.48 -2.40 33.65
C PRO A 892 25.87 -1.50 34.75
N THR A 893 26.43 -0.31 34.95
CA THR A 893 25.94 0.69 35.91
C THR A 893 24.55 1.25 35.56
N LEU A 894 24.13 1.19 34.29
CA LEU A 894 22.85 1.70 33.82
C LEU A 894 21.67 0.76 34.08
N LYS A 895 21.93 -0.50 34.47
CA LYS A 895 20.93 -1.49 34.89
C LYS A 895 19.72 -1.57 33.96
N VAL A 896 19.96 -2.00 32.73
CA VAL A 896 18.94 -2.16 31.69
C VAL A 896 18.22 -3.50 31.85
N SER A 897 16.90 -3.50 31.92
CA SER A 897 16.00 -4.67 31.95
C SER A 897 15.00 -4.64 30.78
N CYS A 898 14.40 -5.77 30.40
CA CYS A 898 13.46 -5.91 29.29
C CYS A 898 12.18 -6.64 29.71
N VAL A 899 11.01 -6.18 29.26
CA VAL A 899 9.68 -6.74 29.61
C VAL A 899 8.76 -6.76 28.38
N ASP A 900 8.37 -7.93 27.91
CA ASP A 900 7.45 -8.09 26.77
C ASP A 900 5.99 -8.26 27.22
N LEU A 901 5.05 -7.51 26.66
CA LEU A 901 3.67 -7.38 27.16
C LEU A 901 2.62 -7.96 26.19
N ASP A 902 1.45 -8.26 26.74
CA ASP A 902 0.23 -8.69 26.05
C ASP A 902 -0.81 -7.54 26.02
N PRO A 903 -1.31 -7.12 24.85
CA PRO A 903 -2.28 -6.02 24.75
C PRO A 903 -3.68 -6.35 25.31
N LEU A 904 -4.07 -7.62 25.39
CA LEU A 904 -5.42 -8.00 25.84
C LEU A 904 -5.54 -7.93 27.38
N GLY A 905 -4.47 -8.27 28.10
CA GLY A 905 -4.42 -8.17 29.57
C GLY A 905 -4.45 -6.72 30.10
N LEU A 906 -4.10 -5.74 29.27
CA LEU A 906 -4.00 -4.33 29.67
C LEU A 906 -5.35 -3.58 29.80
N ARG A 907 -6.49 -4.22 29.50
CA ARG A 907 -7.82 -3.60 29.65
C ARG A 907 -8.30 -3.46 31.11
N GLY A 908 -7.51 -3.88 32.09
CA GLY A 908 -7.78 -3.71 33.53
C GLY A 908 -6.78 -2.82 34.24
N ALA A 909 -7.24 -1.69 34.80
CA ALA A 909 -6.42 -0.73 35.55
C ALA A 909 -5.51 -1.31 36.67
N PRO A 910 -5.85 -2.41 37.39
CA PRO A 910 -4.97 -2.97 38.42
C PRO A 910 -3.62 -3.48 37.91
N LEU A 911 -3.52 -3.92 36.65
CA LEU A 911 -2.37 -4.69 36.19
C LEU A 911 -1.12 -3.82 35.97
N LEU A 912 -1.31 -2.55 35.59
CA LEU A 912 -0.22 -1.57 35.54
C LEU A 912 0.27 -1.15 36.94
N ALA A 913 -0.63 -1.04 37.91
CA ALA A 913 -0.26 -0.83 39.31
C ALA A 913 0.51 -2.04 39.89
N SER A 914 0.21 -3.26 39.40
CA SER A 914 1.04 -4.45 39.64
C SER A 914 2.41 -4.30 38.98
N LEU A 915 2.47 -3.89 37.70
CA LEU A 915 3.71 -3.71 36.94
C LEU A 915 4.69 -2.73 37.63
N ILE A 916 4.20 -1.63 38.24
CA ILE A 916 5.03 -0.75 39.08
C ILE A 916 5.47 -1.42 40.39
N ARG A 917 4.61 -2.20 41.08
CA ARG A 917 5.02 -2.96 42.28
C ARG A 917 6.15 -3.94 41.93
N THR A 918 5.98 -4.71 40.86
CA THR A 918 6.96 -5.70 40.36
C THR A 918 8.28 -5.05 39.94
N ALA A 919 8.23 -3.95 39.17
CA ALA A 919 9.43 -3.32 38.60
C ALA A 919 10.17 -2.38 39.57
N VAL A 920 9.49 -1.78 40.57
CA VAL A 920 10.10 -0.76 41.45
C VAL A 920 10.43 -1.29 42.85
N LEU A 921 9.64 -2.20 43.43
CA LEU A 921 9.75 -2.56 44.85
C LEU A 921 10.51 -3.87 45.14
N LYS A 922 10.95 -4.58 44.09
CA LYS A 922 11.39 -5.99 44.08
C LYS A 922 10.26 -6.99 44.36
N VAL A 923 10.20 -8.04 43.54
CA VAL A 923 9.13 -9.05 43.57
C VAL A 923 9.21 -9.91 44.83
N PRO A 924 8.18 -9.88 45.67
CA PRO A 924 7.29 -11.04 45.82
C PRO A 924 5.79 -10.62 45.75
N GLU A 925 4.82 -11.50 45.51
CA GLU A 925 4.89 -12.96 45.32
C GLU A 925 3.87 -13.36 44.22
N GLY A 926 4.28 -14.21 43.28
CA GLY A 926 3.46 -14.66 42.15
C GLY A 926 4.20 -15.72 41.34
N SER A 927 3.49 -16.75 40.88
CA SER A 927 4.13 -17.93 40.27
C SER A 927 4.64 -17.66 38.87
N VAL A 928 5.95 -17.48 38.74
CA VAL A 928 6.65 -17.40 37.45
C VAL A 928 6.60 -18.77 36.76
N HIS A 929 5.90 -18.85 35.64
CA HIS A 929 5.77 -20.06 34.84
C HIS A 929 6.95 -20.14 33.85
N GLY A 930 7.89 -21.05 34.13
CA GLY A 930 9.16 -21.20 33.41
C GLY A 930 10.39 -21.12 34.33
N LEU A 931 10.29 -20.46 35.48
CA LEU A 931 11.31 -20.49 36.55
C LEU A 931 10.65 -20.47 37.94
N ARG A 932 10.61 -21.63 38.62
CA ARG A 932 10.19 -21.73 40.02
C ARG A 932 11.25 -21.21 41.00
N THR A 933 11.59 -19.92 40.95
CA THR A 933 12.45 -19.27 41.96
C THR A 933 12.00 -17.84 42.25
N SER A 934 11.64 -17.56 43.50
CA SER A 934 11.38 -16.21 44.05
C SER A 934 12.65 -15.35 44.23
N ALA A 935 13.75 -15.72 43.57
CA ALA A 935 15.08 -15.13 43.74
C ALA A 935 15.82 -14.92 42.40
N SER A 936 15.13 -14.98 41.26
CA SER A 936 15.73 -14.70 39.95
C SER A 936 16.19 -13.24 39.86
N SER A 937 17.41 -13.03 39.36
CA SER A 937 17.98 -11.70 39.07
C SER A 937 17.96 -11.35 37.57
N GLU A 938 17.24 -12.13 36.76
CA GLU A 938 17.20 -11.95 35.31
C GLU A 938 16.57 -10.63 34.86
N GLY A 939 17.22 -9.99 33.89
CA GLY A 939 16.81 -8.71 33.31
C GLY A 939 15.92 -8.84 32.07
N GLU A 940 15.26 -9.99 31.87
CA GLU A 940 14.49 -10.30 30.65
C GLU A 940 13.23 -11.13 30.98
N VAL A 941 12.04 -10.55 30.77
CA VAL A 941 10.73 -11.11 31.15
C VAL A 941 9.71 -10.96 30.02
N ALA A 942 8.72 -11.86 29.94
CA ALA A 942 7.48 -11.69 29.18
C ALA A 942 6.26 -11.93 30.08
N LEU A 943 5.24 -11.09 29.98
CA LEU A 943 3.95 -11.22 30.65
C LEU A 943 2.88 -11.59 29.61
N ARG A 944 2.06 -12.61 29.90
CA ARG A 944 0.89 -13.03 29.10
C ARG A 944 -0.27 -13.32 30.05
N GLY A 945 -1.36 -12.58 29.92
CA GLY A 945 -2.39 -12.51 30.96
C GLY A 945 -1.78 -12.22 32.33
N ASP A 946 -2.11 -13.07 33.30
CA ASP A 946 -1.60 -13.10 34.67
C ASP A 946 -0.33 -13.99 34.87
N GLY A 947 0.19 -14.61 33.81
CA GLY A 947 1.42 -15.41 33.83
C GLY A 947 2.69 -14.63 33.48
N LEU A 948 3.78 -14.90 34.22
CA LEU A 948 5.12 -14.34 33.99
C LEU A 948 6.09 -15.43 33.51
N PHE A 949 6.74 -15.17 32.38
CA PHE A 949 7.64 -16.07 31.65
C PHE A 949 9.02 -15.40 31.44
N VAL A 950 10.06 -16.19 31.11
CA VAL A 950 11.36 -15.67 30.66
C VAL A 950 11.58 -16.10 29.20
N PRO A 951 11.66 -15.17 28.22
CA PRO A 951 11.71 -15.49 26.78
C PRO A 951 12.71 -16.56 26.34
N ARG A 952 13.86 -16.65 27.00
CA ARG A 952 14.93 -17.61 26.71
C ARG A 952 14.68 -19.02 27.23
N LEU A 953 13.64 -19.21 28.04
CA LEU A 953 13.33 -20.41 28.84
C LEU A 953 11.90 -20.90 28.61
N VAL A 954 11.29 -20.49 27.50
CA VAL A 954 9.94 -20.87 27.10
C VAL A 954 9.93 -22.29 26.58
N ALA A 955 9.33 -23.19 27.35
CA ALA A 955 8.90 -24.51 26.89
C ALA A 955 7.40 -24.44 26.54
N ASP A 956 7.06 -24.66 25.27
CA ASP A 956 5.67 -24.76 24.85
C ASP A 956 5.04 -26.05 25.39
N ASN A 957 3.91 -25.92 26.09
CA ASN A 957 3.11 -27.05 26.58
C ASN A 957 1.73 -27.00 25.94
N LEU A 958 1.21 -28.15 25.51
CA LEU A 958 -0.02 -28.26 24.73
C LEU A 958 -1.25 -28.41 25.62
N GLU A 959 -2.38 -27.83 25.19
CA GLU A 959 -3.68 -28.51 25.12
C GLU A 959 -4.54 -27.78 24.06
N ALA A 960 -5.43 -28.51 23.37
CA ALA A 960 -5.59 -28.26 21.92
C ALA A 960 -7.04 -28.08 21.43
N PRO A 961 -7.27 -27.20 20.41
CA PRO A 961 -8.35 -27.44 19.45
C PRO A 961 -8.04 -28.71 18.66
N LEU A 962 -8.97 -29.19 17.81
CA LEU A 962 -8.65 -30.30 16.90
C LEU A 962 -7.59 -29.86 15.89
N ARG A 963 -6.31 -30.08 16.25
CA ARG A 963 -5.20 -30.04 15.31
C ARG A 963 -5.39 -31.24 14.41
N VAL A 964 -5.86 -30.99 13.19
CA VAL A 964 -5.45 -31.82 12.06
C VAL A 964 -3.93 -31.73 12.07
N ASP A 965 -3.28 -32.80 12.50
CA ASP A 965 -1.83 -32.90 12.49
C ASP A 965 -1.41 -32.92 11.03
N PHE A 966 -1.05 -31.78 10.46
CA PHE A 966 -0.70 -31.71 9.04
C PHE A 966 0.60 -32.46 8.73
N ASP A 967 1.50 -32.63 9.69
CA ASP A 967 2.71 -33.45 9.52
C ASP A 967 2.40 -34.95 9.69
N GLY A 968 1.43 -35.33 10.52
CA GLY A 968 0.91 -36.70 10.66
C GLY A 968 -0.02 -37.11 9.51
N LEU A 969 -0.90 -36.22 9.05
CA LEU A 969 -1.71 -36.34 7.84
C LEU A 969 -0.81 -36.43 6.61
N ARG A 970 0.21 -35.56 6.53
CA ARG A 970 1.28 -35.68 5.54
C ARG A 970 2.06 -36.97 5.72
N SER A 971 2.35 -37.45 6.92
CA SER A 971 3.03 -38.74 7.10
C SER A 971 2.15 -39.91 6.66
N VAL A 972 0.83 -39.83 6.81
CA VAL A 972 -0.11 -40.81 6.24
C VAL A 972 -0.15 -40.70 4.72
N CYS A 973 -0.21 -39.49 4.14
CA CYS A 973 -0.20 -39.29 2.69
C CYS A 973 1.15 -39.67 2.07
N ASP A 974 2.27 -39.26 2.65
CA ASP A 974 3.64 -39.54 2.21
C ASP A 974 4.01 -41.01 2.43
N ALA A 975 3.47 -41.68 3.48
CA ALA A 975 3.62 -43.13 3.62
C ALA A 975 2.70 -43.90 2.65
N PHE A 976 1.47 -43.43 2.41
CA PHE A 976 0.57 -43.99 1.41
C PHE A 976 1.17 -43.84 0.00
N LEU A 977 1.71 -42.66 -0.32
CA LEU A 977 2.47 -42.37 -1.52
C LEU A 977 3.73 -43.25 -1.60
N ALA A 978 4.54 -43.32 -0.55
CA ALA A 978 5.76 -44.15 -0.56
C ALA A 978 5.49 -45.66 -0.58
N ASP A 979 4.29 -46.12 -0.20
CA ASP A 979 3.83 -47.49 -0.38
C ASP A 979 3.32 -47.70 -1.80
N LYS A 980 2.39 -46.86 -2.27
CA LYS A 980 1.84 -46.86 -3.63
C LYS A 980 2.91 -46.70 -4.70
N VAL A 981 3.95 -45.90 -4.50
CA VAL A 981 5.09 -45.73 -5.42
C VAL A 981 5.91 -47.01 -5.59
N LYS A 982 5.77 -48.02 -4.72
CA LYS A 982 6.33 -49.37 -4.97
C LYS A 982 5.53 -50.15 -6.00
N ASP A 983 4.22 -49.89 -6.07
CA ASP A 983 3.27 -50.45 -7.04
C ASP A 983 3.14 -49.56 -8.31
N PHE A 984 3.74 -48.36 -8.30
CA PHE A 984 3.63 -47.34 -9.35
C PHE A 984 4.89 -47.37 -10.23
N ASP A 985 4.77 -47.82 -11.47
CA ASP A 985 5.85 -47.67 -12.44
C ASP A 985 5.92 -46.22 -12.93
N GLU A 986 6.60 -45.38 -12.13
CA GLU A 986 6.86 -43.95 -12.42
C GLU A 986 7.46 -43.77 -13.82
N LYS A 987 8.29 -44.70 -14.27
CA LYS A 987 8.88 -44.65 -15.60
C LYS A 987 7.83 -44.92 -16.69
N ALA A 988 7.05 -45.98 -16.57
CA ALA A 988 5.99 -46.28 -17.54
C ALA A 988 4.95 -45.16 -17.63
N LEU A 989 4.57 -44.54 -16.52
CA LEU A 989 3.64 -43.40 -16.52
C LEU A 989 4.27 -42.12 -17.09
N MET A 990 5.55 -41.86 -16.83
CA MET A 990 6.27 -40.74 -17.46
C MET A 990 6.41 -40.94 -18.97
N ASP A 991 6.71 -42.17 -19.40
CA ASP A 991 6.78 -42.53 -20.82
C ASP A 991 5.39 -42.42 -21.49
N GLU A 992 4.32 -42.88 -20.83
CA GLU A 992 2.93 -42.70 -21.31
C GLU A 992 2.57 -41.22 -21.43
N ALA A 993 2.86 -40.41 -20.41
CA ALA A 993 2.59 -38.98 -20.41
C ALA A 993 3.36 -38.25 -21.53
N MET A 994 4.64 -38.58 -21.73
CA MET A 994 5.44 -38.03 -22.83
C MET A 994 4.93 -38.49 -24.20
N ALA A 995 4.49 -39.74 -24.33
CA ALA A 995 3.92 -40.28 -25.57
C ALA A 995 2.57 -39.64 -25.91
N MET A 996 1.72 -39.43 -24.90
CA MET A 996 0.45 -38.72 -25.01
C MET A 996 0.63 -37.23 -25.30
N GLU A 997 1.61 -36.56 -24.69
CA GLU A 997 1.94 -35.18 -25.02
C GLU A 997 2.43 -35.07 -26.47
N ALA A 998 3.35 -35.94 -26.90
CA ALA A 998 3.85 -35.96 -28.26
C ALA A 998 2.74 -36.26 -29.29
N LEU A 999 1.81 -37.17 -28.98
CA LEU A 999 0.64 -37.45 -29.82
C LEU A 999 -0.30 -36.22 -29.92
N CYS A 1000 -0.56 -35.53 -28.81
CA CYS A 1000 -1.33 -34.29 -28.80
C CYS A 1000 -0.63 -33.16 -29.56
N GLN A 1001 0.68 -33.00 -29.40
CA GLN A 1001 1.50 -32.05 -30.18
C GLN A 1001 1.47 -32.38 -31.68
N GLN A 1002 1.49 -33.66 -32.06
CA GLN A 1002 1.36 -34.10 -33.46
C GLN A 1002 -0.02 -33.75 -34.03
N TYR A 1003 -1.11 -34.03 -33.30
CA TYR A 1003 -2.47 -33.61 -33.70
C TYR A 1003 -2.60 -32.08 -33.82
N ILE A 1004 -2.00 -31.31 -32.91
CA ILE A 1004 -1.93 -29.85 -32.97
C ILE A 1004 -1.17 -29.40 -34.23
N ALA A 1005 0.00 -29.97 -34.49
CA ALA A 1005 0.83 -29.62 -35.64
C ALA A 1005 0.13 -29.90 -36.98
N ASP A 1006 -0.49 -31.07 -37.13
CA ASP A 1006 -1.26 -31.41 -38.35
C ASP A 1006 -2.52 -30.56 -38.49
N ALA A 1007 -3.28 -30.34 -37.42
CA ALA A 1007 -4.47 -29.47 -37.46
C ALA A 1007 -4.12 -28.01 -37.80
N VAL A 1008 -2.98 -27.49 -37.33
CA VAL A 1008 -2.48 -26.14 -37.66
C VAL A 1008 -1.98 -26.08 -39.11
N LYS A 1009 -1.26 -27.10 -39.57
CA LYS A 1009 -0.73 -27.22 -40.94
C LYS A 1009 -1.83 -27.29 -42.00
N ASP A 1010 -2.90 -28.02 -41.72
CA ASP A 1010 -4.01 -28.26 -42.66
C ASP A 1010 -5.14 -27.20 -42.55
N THR A 1011 -4.96 -26.16 -41.73
CA THR A 1011 -5.92 -25.06 -41.52
C THR A 1011 -5.30 -23.71 -41.86
N ARG A 1012 -5.85 -23.01 -42.86
CA ARG A 1012 -5.51 -21.60 -43.12
C ARG A 1012 -6.29 -20.71 -42.18
N GLY A 1013 -5.66 -19.68 -41.61
CA GLY A 1013 -6.29 -18.79 -40.62
C GLY A 1013 -7.56 -18.07 -41.11
N GLU A 1014 -7.71 -17.91 -42.43
CA GLU A 1014 -8.93 -17.38 -43.09
C GLU A 1014 -10.15 -18.32 -42.92
N GLN A 1015 -9.93 -19.62 -42.77
CA GLN A 1015 -10.97 -20.64 -42.60
C GLN A 1015 -11.49 -20.71 -41.15
N VAL A 1016 -10.76 -20.11 -40.21
CA VAL A 1016 -11.10 -20.07 -38.78
C VAL A 1016 -12.02 -18.87 -38.52
N ILE A 1017 -13.29 -18.98 -38.92
CA ILE A 1017 -14.20 -17.82 -38.97
C ILE A 1017 -14.62 -17.35 -37.56
N LYS A 1018 -14.90 -18.28 -36.63
CA LYS A 1018 -15.36 -17.99 -35.26
C LYS A 1018 -14.24 -17.35 -34.41
N TRP A 1019 -14.52 -16.22 -33.76
CA TRP A 1019 -13.49 -15.44 -33.04
C TRP A 1019 -12.79 -16.21 -31.91
N HIS A 1020 -13.52 -17.03 -31.14
CA HIS A 1020 -12.97 -17.86 -30.07
C HIS A 1020 -12.11 -19.01 -30.63
N HIS A 1021 -12.45 -19.52 -31.82
CA HIS A 1021 -11.61 -20.49 -32.52
C HIS A 1021 -10.33 -19.85 -33.06
N LYS A 1022 -10.32 -18.55 -33.40
CA LYS A 1022 -9.08 -17.84 -33.77
C LYS A 1022 -8.09 -17.77 -32.61
N LEU A 1023 -8.57 -17.62 -31.37
CA LEU A 1023 -7.73 -17.67 -30.18
C LEU A 1023 -7.14 -19.07 -29.96
N LEU A 1024 -7.98 -20.11 -30.03
CA LEU A 1024 -7.54 -21.50 -29.92
C LEU A 1024 -6.53 -21.88 -31.02
N PHE A 1025 -6.79 -21.48 -32.26
CA PHE A 1025 -5.89 -21.69 -33.41
C PHE A 1025 -4.57 -20.93 -33.28
N ALA A 1026 -4.58 -19.70 -32.75
CA ALA A 1026 -3.37 -18.94 -32.47
C ALA A 1026 -2.51 -19.63 -31.39
N TRP A 1027 -3.12 -20.06 -30.28
CA TRP A 1027 -2.43 -20.82 -29.24
C TRP A 1027 -1.89 -22.16 -29.77
N CYS A 1028 -2.69 -22.92 -30.53
CA CYS A 1028 -2.25 -24.16 -31.17
C CYS A 1028 -1.06 -23.92 -32.11
N LYS A 1029 -1.03 -22.78 -32.82
CA LYS A 1029 0.09 -22.39 -33.69
C LYS A 1029 1.35 -22.01 -32.91
N GLU A 1030 1.22 -21.52 -31.68
CA GLU A 1030 2.35 -21.31 -30.75
C GLU A 1030 2.85 -22.64 -30.16
N GLN A 1031 1.95 -23.59 -29.90
CA GLN A 1031 2.30 -24.96 -29.45
C GLN A 1031 2.80 -25.88 -30.59
N ALA A 1032 2.63 -25.49 -31.86
CA ALA A 1032 3.09 -26.24 -33.03
C ALA A 1032 4.62 -26.12 -33.24
N GLY A 1033 5.38 -26.56 -32.24
CA GLY A 1033 6.83 -26.71 -32.29
C GLY A 1033 7.30 -27.88 -33.16
N PRO A 1034 8.61 -28.19 -33.16
CA PRO A 1034 9.18 -29.34 -33.87
C PRO A 1034 8.82 -30.66 -33.16
N ALA A 1035 7.59 -31.13 -33.35
CA ALA A 1035 7.10 -32.38 -32.78
C ALA A 1035 7.96 -33.58 -33.21
N LYS A 1036 8.17 -34.52 -32.27
CA LYS A 1036 8.59 -35.88 -32.62
C LYS A 1036 7.38 -36.58 -33.24
N SER A 1037 7.55 -37.24 -34.38
CA SER A 1037 6.48 -37.99 -35.03
C SER A 1037 6.09 -39.22 -34.21
N VAL A 1038 5.05 -39.09 -33.38
CA VAL A 1038 4.44 -40.16 -32.58
C VAL A 1038 3.03 -40.42 -33.12
N THR A 1039 2.69 -41.69 -33.35
CA THR A 1039 1.37 -42.09 -33.88
C THR A 1039 0.50 -42.71 -32.81
N LEU A 1040 -0.83 -42.64 -32.99
CA LEU A 1040 -1.78 -43.29 -32.08
C LEU A 1040 -1.50 -44.79 -31.94
N ASP A 1041 -1.14 -45.48 -33.03
CA ASP A 1041 -0.82 -46.91 -32.99
C ASP A 1041 0.42 -47.22 -32.13
N GLN A 1042 1.42 -46.32 -32.07
CA GLN A 1042 2.56 -46.47 -31.17
C GLN A 1042 2.13 -46.37 -29.72
N VAL A 1043 1.44 -45.29 -29.34
CA VAL A 1043 0.91 -45.09 -27.97
C VAL A 1043 -0.01 -46.24 -27.56
N VAL A 1044 -0.90 -46.69 -28.45
CA VAL A 1044 -1.82 -47.82 -28.22
C VAL A 1044 -1.07 -49.16 -28.10
N SER A 1045 0.05 -49.35 -28.81
CA SER A 1045 0.85 -50.57 -28.70
C SER A 1045 1.68 -50.66 -27.42
N GLU A 1046 1.99 -49.52 -26.81
CA GLU A 1046 2.90 -49.40 -25.66
C GLU A 1046 2.12 -49.24 -24.33
N PHE A 1047 1.01 -48.49 -24.33
CA PHE A 1047 0.21 -48.15 -23.14
C PHE A 1047 -1.27 -48.58 -23.24
N GLY A 1048 -1.74 -49.01 -24.42
CA GLY A 1048 -3.11 -49.48 -24.61
C GLY A 1048 -4.14 -48.35 -24.88
N ARG A 1049 -5.39 -48.55 -24.45
CA ARG A 1049 -6.51 -47.62 -24.71
C ARG A 1049 -7.15 -47.13 -23.42
N GLY A 1050 -6.35 -46.43 -22.61
CA GLY A 1050 -6.80 -45.69 -21.41
C GLY A 1050 -7.83 -44.59 -21.74
N PRO A 1051 -8.49 -44.01 -20.72
CA PRO A 1051 -9.40 -42.88 -20.89
C PRO A 1051 -8.81 -41.72 -21.70
N GLU A 1052 -7.57 -41.35 -21.39
CA GLU A 1052 -6.79 -40.28 -22.01
C GLU A 1052 -6.55 -40.58 -23.51
N VAL A 1053 -6.11 -41.80 -23.83
CA VAL A 1053 -5.88 -42.26 -25.21
C VAL A 1053 -7.18 -42.23 -26.03
N LYS A 1054 -8.31 -42.66 -25.44
CA LYS A 1054 -9.64 -42.60 -26.08
C LYS A 1054 -10.08 -41.15 -26.35
N LEU A 1055 -9.81 -40.24 -25.42
CA LEU A 1055 -10.13 -38.83 -25.59
C LEU A 1055 -9.26 -38.19 -26.68
N ALA A 1056 -7.96 -38.49 -26.72
CA ALA A 1056 -7.06 -38.02 -27.77
C ALA A 1056 -7.39 -38.61 -29.16
N GLU A 1057 -7.70 -39.90 -29.25
CA GLU A 1057 -8.18 -40.57 -30.47
C GLU A 1057 -9.46 -39.92 -31.02
N ARG A 1058 -10.40 -39.54 -30.14
CA ARG A 1058 -11.66 -38.90 -30.54
C ARG A 1058 -11.51 -37.42 -30.89
N CYS A 1059 -10.77 -36.65 -30.09
CA CYS A 1059 -10.72 -35.20 -30.21
C CYS A 1059 -9.58 -34.69 -31.11
N GLY A 1060 -8.43 -35.36 -31.11
CA GLY A 1060 -7.22 -34.93 -31.82
C GLY A 1060 -7.38 -34.81 -33.33
N PRO A 1061 -7.81 -35.87 -34.05
CA PRO A 1061 -8.05 -35.80 -35.49
C PRO A 1061 -9.09 -34.75 -35.89
N SER A 1062 -10.08 -34.49 -35.04
CA SER A 1062 -11.15 -33.51 -35.27
C SER A 1062 -10.79 -32.07 -34.87
N LEU A 1063 -9.59 -31.80 -34.37
CA LEU A 1063 -9.18 -30.47 -33.91
C LEU A 1063 -9.24 -29.41 -35.04
N ARG A 1064 -8.94 -29.81 -36.27
CA ARG A 1064 -9.13 -28.98 -37.48
C ARG A 1064 -10.59 -28.62 -37.74
N ASP A 1065 -11.49 -29.58 -37.59
CA ASP A 1065 -12.94 -29.36 -37.75
C ASP A 1065 -13.52 -28.51 -36.61
N VAL A 1066 -12.92 -28.58 -35.41
CA VAL A 1066 -13.18 -27.59 -34.36
C VAL A 1066 -12.73 -26.21 -34.84
N PHE A 1067 -11.49 -26.00 -35.30
CA PHE A 1067 -11.01 -24.68 -35.72
C PHE A 1067 -11.92 -24.02 -36.76
N VAL A 1068 -12.22 -24.69 -37.88
CA VAL A 1068 -13.11 -24.14 -38.93
C VAL A 1068 -14.58 -24.13 -38.52
N GLY A 1069 -14.94 -24.86 -37.46
CA GLY A 1069 -16.25 -24.84 -36.82
C GLY A 1069 -17.29 -25.78 -37.44
N THR A 1070 -16.83 -26.78 -38.21
CA THR A 1070 -17.61 -27.92 -38.74
C THR A 1070 -17.90 -28.96 -37.67
N ALA A 1071 -17.08 -29.05 -36.63
CA ALA A 1071 -17.35 -29.81 -35.40
C ALA A 1071 -17.56 -28.87 -34.19
N ALA A 1072 -18.35 -29.32 -33.22
CA ALA A 1072 -18.49 -28.67 -31.91
C ALA A 1072 -17.61 -29.40 -30.89
N TYR A 1073 -16.72 -28.68 -30.19
CA TYR A 1073 -15.82 -29.28 -29.21
C TYR A 1073 -16.58 -29.91 -28.03
N GLN A 1074 -17.75 -29.37 -27.68
CA GLN A 1074 -18.65 -29.95 -26.68
C GLN A 1074 -19.14 -31.35 -27.07
N GLU A 1075 -19.45 -31.60 -28.35
CA GLU A 1075 -19.97 -32.89 -28.83
C GLU A 1075 -18.84 -33.94 -29.03
N LEU A 1076 -17.60 -33.46 -29.17
CA LEU A 1076 -16.42 -34.33 -29.12
C LEU A 1076 -16.14 -34.79 -27.68
N LEU A 1077 -16.20 -33.87 -26.70
CA LEU A 1077 -15.96 -34.17 -25.29
C LEU A 1077 -17.13 -34.88 -24.60
N PHE A 1078 -18.37 -34.48 -24.91
CA PHE A 1078 -19.60 -34.95 -24.26
C PHE A 1078 -20.62 -35.42 -25.31
N PRO A 1079 -20.46 -36.62 -25.88
CA PRO A 1079 -21.28 -37.07 -27.00
C PRO A 1079 -22.74 -37.23 -26.60
N GLY A 1080 -23.66 -36.53 -27.29
CA GLY A 1080 -25.06 -36.44 -26.90
C GLY A 1080 -25.29 -35.86 -25.49
N GLY A 1081 -24.32 -35.14 -24.93
CA GLY A 1081 -24.32 -34.67 -23.55
C GLY A 1081 -23.91 -35.70 -22.50
N SER A 1082 -23.42 -36.89 -22.88
CA SER A 1082 -22.95 -37.89 -21.92
C SER A 1082 -21.57 -37.58 -21.36
N MET A 1083 -21.36 -37.95 -20.08
CA MET A 1083 -20.09 -37.82 -19.37
C MET A 1083 -19.13 -39.01 -19.62
N ASP A 1084 -19.56 -40.08 -20.30
CA ASP A 1084 -18.82 -41.34 -20.47
C ASP A 1084 -17.40 -41.20 -21.05
N MET A 1085 -17.14 -40.13 -21.82
CA MET A 1085 -15.82 -39.84 -22.41
C MET A 1085 -14.87 -39.10 -21.44
N VAL A 1086 -15.39 -38.41 -20.43
CA VAL A 1086 -14.64 -37.45 -19.60
C VAL A 1086 -14.62 -37.86 -18.12
N LEU A 1087 -15.70 -38.40 -17.58
CA LEU A 1087 -15.75 -38.93 -16.21
C LEU A 1087 -14.63 -39.97 -15.93
N PRO A 1088 -14.35 -40.95 -16.83
CA PRO A 1088 -13.25 -41.87 -16.62
C PRO A 1088 -11.86 -41.22 -16.62
N VAL A 1089 -11.69 -40.01 -17.18
CA VAL A 1089 -10.43 -39.24 -17.11
C VAL A 1089 -10.21 -38.61 -15.72
N TYR A 1090 -11.25 -38.56 -14.88
CA TYR A 1090 -11.15 -38.14 -13.48
C TYR A 1090 -11.23 -39.32 -12.49
N GLU A 1091 -11.86 -40.44 -12.85
CA GLU A 1091 -12.05 -41.60 -11.96
C GLU A 1091 -11.16 -42.81 -12.25
N SER A 1092 -10.60 -42.92 -13.46
CA SER A 1092 -10.01 -44.18 -13.97
C SER A 1092 -8.79 -43.97 -14.87
N SER A 1093 -8.38 -42.72 -15.09
CA SER A 1093 -7.03 -42.34 -15.50
C SER A 1093 -6.05 -42.73 -14.38
N ILE A 1094 -4.79 -43.02 -14.72
CA ILE A 1094 -3.81 -43.42 -13.70
C ILE A 1094 -3.56 -42.24 -12.73
N ALA A 1095 -3.52 -41.02 -13.25
CA ALA A 1095 -3.43 -39.80 -12.46
C ALA A 1095 -4.69 -39.55 -11.60
N GLY A 1096 -5.90 -39.72 -12.15
CA GLY A 1096 -7.16 -39.51 -11.43
C GLY A 1096 -7.35 -40.50 -10.29
N VAL A 1097 -7.11 -41.79 -10.53
CA VAL A 1097 -7.09 -42.83 -9.48
C VAL A 1097 -6.10 -42.45 -8.37
N PHE A 1098 -4.86 -42.10 -8.73
CA PHE A 1098 -3.82 -41.73 -7.78
C PHE A 1098 -4.18 -40.50 -6.93
N TYR A 1099 -4.70 -39.43 -7.53
CA TYR A 1099 -5.13 -38.23 -6.80
C TYR A 1099 -6.33 -38.51 -5.89
N ASN A 1100 -7.34 -39.23 -6.40
CA ASN A 1100 -8.51 -39.60 -5.62
C ASN A 1100 -8.14 -40.50 -4.44
N GLU A 1101 -7.27 -41.48 -4.64
CA GLU A 1101 -6.72 -42.34 -3.58
C GLU A 1101 -5.96 -41.54 -2.51
N CYS A 1102 -5.21 -40.50 -2.89
CA CYS A 1102 -4.54 -39.60 -1.93
C CYS A 1102 -5.55 -38.75 -1.13
N VAL A 1103 -6.60 -38.24 -1.77
CA VAL A 1103 -7.69 -37.52 -1.08
C VAL A 1103 -8.45 -38.46 -0.14
N VAL A 1104 -8.71 -39.69 -0.58
CA VAL A 1104 -9.27 -40.79 0.23
C VAL A 1104 -8.43 -41.08 1.48
N ALA A 1105 -7.11 -41.21 1.34
CA ALA A 1105 -6.21 -41.43 2.47
C ALA A 1105 -6.22 -40.24 3.45
N ALA A 1106 -6.18 -39.01 2.93
CA ALA A 1106 -6.22 -37.80 3.74
C ALA A 1106 -7.55 -37.64 4.51
N VAL A 1107 -8.68 -37.77 3.83
CA VAL A 1107 -10.01 -37.64 4.45
C VAL A 1107 -10.28 -38.80 5.41
N GLY A 1108 -9.86 -40.03 5.08
CA GLY A 1108 -9.93 -41.18 5.97
C GLY A 1108 -9.14 -40.98 7.27
N ALA A 1109 -7.93 -40.40 7.20
CA ALA A 1109 -7.15 -40.03 8.38
C ALA A 1109 -7.89 -39.00 9.26
N ILE A 1110 -8.45 -37.95 8.65
CA ILE A 1110 -9.23 -36.92 9.37
C ILE A 1110 -10.47 -37.52 10.04
N VAL A 1111 -11.21 -38.40 9.34
CA VAL A 1111 -12.36 -39.14 9.89
C VAL A 1111 -11.94 -40.03 11.07
N SER A 1112 -10.79 -40.71 10.99
CA SER A 1112 -10.28 -41.58 12.07
C SER A 1112 -9.92 -40.82 13.36
N GLN A 1113 -9.56 -39.54 13.24
CA GLN A 1113 -9.20 -38.66 14.35
C GLN A 1113 -10.38 -37.83 14.89
N LEU A 1114 -11.58 -38.01 14.32
CA LEU A 1114 -12.76 -37.20 14.66
C LEU A 1114 -13.28 -37.54 16.07
N PRO A 1115 -13.44 -36.56 16.99
CA PRO A 1115 -13.94 -36.83 18.34
C PRO A 1115 -15.35 -37.42 18.34
N ALA A 1116 -15.60 -38.39 19.23
CA ALA A 1116 -16.88 -39.08 19.32
C ALA A 1116 -18.07 -38.10 19.45
N GLY A 1117 -19.07 -38.27 18.58
CA GLY A 1117 -20.26 -37.42 18.52
C GLY A 1117 -20.10 -36.12 17.70
N ARG A 1118 -18.92 -35.85 17.13
CA ARG A 1118 -18.78 -34.83 16.07
C ARG A 1118 -19.15 -35.41 14.70
N LYS A 1119 -19.51 -34.50 13.78
CA LYS A 1119 -19.66 -34.76 12.35
C LYS A 1119 -18.91 -33.69 11.54
N LEU A 1120 -18.60 -34.01 10.28
CA LEU A 1120 -17.98 -33.16 9.28
C LEU A 1120 -19.05 -32.53 8.37
N HIS A 1121 -18.85 -31.28 7.96
CA HIS A 1121 -19.52 -30.68 6.80
C HIS A 1121 -18.45 -30.56 5.70
N ILE A 1122 -18.79 -30.94 4.46
CA ILE A 1122 -17.84 -31.01 3.35
C ILE A 1122 -18.40 -30.18 2.19
N VAL A 1123 -17.52 -29.44 1.50
CA VAL A 1123 -17.88 -28.61 0.34
C VAL A 1123 -16.88 -28.90 -0.79
N GLU A 1124 -17.38 -29.35 -1.93
CA GLU A 1124 -16.59 -29.61 -3.13
C GLU A 1124 -16.84 -28.50 -4.17
N VAL A 1125 -15.75 -27.91 -4.68
CA VAL A 1125 -15.78 -26.69 -5.51
C VAL A 1125 -15.25 -26.97 -6.91
N GLY A 1126 -16.11 -26.77 -7.92
CA GLY A 1126 -15.82 -27.17 -9.29
C GLY A 1126 -15.93 -28.69 -9.48
N ALA A 1127 -16.92 -29.30 -8.83
CA ALA A 1127 -17.03 -30.76 -8.72
C ALA A 1127 -17.22 -31.47 -10.09
N GLY A 1128 -17.71 -30.76 -11.12
CA GLY A 1128 -17.68 -31.14 -12.54
C GLY A 1128 -18.36 -32.46 -12.90
N THR A 1129 -17.69 -33.57 -12.62
CA THR A 1129 -18.10 -34.94 -12.92
C THR A 1129 -18.51 -35.72 -11.65
N GLY A 1130 -18.22 -35.19 -10.46
CA GLY A 1130 -18.30 -35.91 -9.18
C GLY A 1130 -17.21 -36.96 -8.99
N GLY A 1131 -16.12 -36.90 -9.78
CA GLY A 1131 -15.06 -37.92 -9.78
C GLY A 1131 -14.29 -38.05 -8.47
N THR A 1132 -14.08 -36.95 -7.74
CA THR A 1132 -13.49 -37.01 -6.40
C THR A 1132 -14.50 -37.55 -5.39
N ALA A 1133 -15.72 -36.96 -5.38
CA ALA A 1133 -16.80 -37.34 -4.47
C ALA A 1133 -17.14 -38.82 -4.47
N SER A 1134 -17.12 -39.50 -5.62
CA SER A 1134 -17.44 -40.94 -5.71
C SER A 1134 -16.48 -41.83 -4.92
N THR A 1135 -15.25 -41.37 -4.68
CA THR A 1135 -14.25 -42.07 -3.87
C THR A 1135 -14.27 -41.63 -2.40
N VAL A 1136 -14.65 -40.38 -2.12
CA VAL A 1136 -14.67 -39.81 -0.76
C VAL A 1136 -15.97 -40.12 0.00
N THR A 1137 -17.13 -40.04 -0.65
CA THR A 1137 -18.46 -40.23 -0.03
C THR A 1137 -18.64 -41.55 0.73
N PRO A 1138 -18.11 -42.71 0.29
CA PRO A 1138 -18.21 -43.96 1.07
C PRO A 1138 -17.53 -43.86 2.45
N ILE A 1139 -16.40 -43.15 2.52
CA ILE A 1139 -15.54 -43.08 3.71
C ILE A 1139 -16.11 -42.12 4.75
N VAL A 1140 -16.62 -40.97 4.30
CA VAL A 1140 -17.23 -39.97 5.18
C VAL A 1140 -18.64 -40.34 5.61
N SER A 1141 -19.27 -41.34 4.98
CA SER A 1141 -20.70 -41.67 5.13
C SER A 1141 -21.26 -41.71 6.55
N LYS A 1142 -20.48 -42.19 7.53
CA LYS A 1142 -20.89 -42.27 8.95
C LYS A 1142 -20.46 -41.06 9.80
N ALA A 1143 -19.55 -40.25 9.28
CA ALA A 1143 -18.97 -39.08 9.93
C ALA A 1143 -19.47 -37.75 9.34
N CYS A 1144 -20.14 -37.74 8.19
CA CYS A 1144 -20.63 -36.53 7.53
C CYS A 1144 -21.99 -36.09 8.10
N ALA A 1145 -22.25 -34.79 8.05
CA ALA A 1145 -23.53 -34.14 8.33
C ALA A 1145 -24.15 -33.47 7.09
N GLU A 1146 -23.31 -33.10 6.11
CA GLU A 1146 -23.68 -32.36 4.89
C GLU A 1146 -22.53 -32.49 3.88
N TYR A 1147 -22.82 -32.84 2.62
CA TYR A 1147 -21.85 -32.81 1.52
C TYR A 1147 -22.36 -31.93 0.36
N MET A 1148 -21.79 -30.73 0.23
CA MET A 1148 -22.24 -29.72 -0.71
C MET A 1148 -21.42 -29.74 -2.01
N PHE A 1149 -22.10 -29.94 -3.13
CA PHE A 1149 -21.53 -29.82 -4.47
C PHE A 1149 -21.72 -28.40 -5.03
N THR A 1150 -20.68 -27.85 -5.66
CA THR A 1150 -20.79 -26.59 -6.42
C THR A 1150 -20.10 -26.69 -7.78
N ASP A 1151 -20.78 -26.18 -8.81
CA ASP A 1151 -20.32 -26.16 -10.21
C ASP A 1151 -21.02 -25.01 -10.97
N VAL A 1152 -20.55 -24.70 -12.17
CA VAL A 1152 -21.15 -23.70 -13.08
C VAL A 1152 -22.22 -24.29 -14.00
N SER A 1153 -22.29 -25.62 -14.12
CA SER A 1153 -23.25 -26.35 -14.94
C SER A 1153 -24.39 -26.94 -14.09
N GLU A 1154 -25.60 -26.41 -14.25
CA GLU A 1154 -26.82 -26.93 -13.60
C GLU A 1154 -27.07 -28.41 -13.96
N ILE A 1155 -26.72 -28.83 -15.19
CA ILE A 1155 -26.82 -30.22 -15.64
C ILE A 1155 -25.88 -31.13 -14.85
N PHE A 1156 -24.65 -30.67 -14.57
CA PHE A 1156 -23.68 -31.45 -13.81
C PHE A 1156 -24.06 -31.54 -12.33
N LEU A 1157 -24.62 -30.47 -11.75
CA LEU A 1157 -25.19 -30.51 -10.40
C LEU A 1157 -26.36 -31.49 -10.30
N MET A 1158 -27.29 -31.49 -11.26
CA MET A 1158 -28.39 -32.46 -11.31
C MET A 1158 -27.90 -33.90 -11.46
N GLN A 1159 -26.88 -34.14 -12.29
CA GLN A 1159 -26.29 -35.47 -12.47
C GLN A 1159 -25.55 -35.94 -11.21
N ALA A 1160 -24.75 -35.09 -10.57
CA ALA A 1160 -24.08 -35.40 -9.31
C ALA A 1160 -25.09 -35.68 -8.18
N GLN A 1161 -26.14 -34.86 -8.07
CA GLN A 1161 -27.20 -35.07 -7.09
C GLN A 1161 -27.92 -36.41 -7.30
N GLN A 1162 -28.23 -36.79 -8.55
CA GLN A 1162 -28.81 -38.10 -8.85
C GLN A 1162 -27.84 -39.25 -8.56
N ARG A 1163 -26.54 -39.07 -8.84
CA ARG A 1163 -25.51 -40.08 -8.65
C ARG A 1163 -25.24 -40.41 -7.19
N PHE A 1164 -25.37 -39.43 -6.29
CA PHE A 1164 -25.09 -39.58 -4.86
C PHE A 1164 -26.35 -39.57 -3.97
N ALA A 1165 -27.55 -39.66 -4.57
CA ALA A 1165 -28.83 -39.69 -3.86
C ALA A 1165 -29.06 -40.90 -2.92
N GLU A 1166 -28.14 -41.87 -2.88
CA GLU A 1166 -28.18 -43.03 -1.97
C GLU A 1166 -27.53 -42.75 -0.59
N TYR A 1167 -26.97 -41.56 -0.38
CA TYR A 1167 -26.36 -41.14 0.88
C TYR A 1167 -27.31 -40.26 1.74
N ASP A 1168 -27.32 -40.49 3.05
CA ASP A 1168 -28.26 -39.85 4.02
C ASP A 1168 -27.88 -38.41 4.44
N PHE A 1169 -26.95 -37.73 3.75
CA PHE A 1169 -26.33 -36.45 4.18
C PHE A 1169 -26.16 -35.43 3.05
#